data_AF-A0A9W8NNM0-F1
#
_entry.id   AF-A0A9W8NNM0-F1
#
_cell.length_a   1.000
_cell.length_b   1.000
_cell.length_c   1.000
_cell.angle_alpha   90.00
_cell.angle_beta   90.00
_cell.angle_gamma   90.00
#
_symmetry.space_group_name_H-M   'P 1'
#
loop_
_entity.id
_entity.type
_entity.pdbx_description
1 polymer ?
#
loop_
_entity_poly.entity_id
_entity_poly.type
_entity_poly.pdbx_seq_one_letter_code
_entity_poly.pdbx_strand_id
1 'polypeptide(L)'
;MSSEGSPSLFDEINPTPELTETPGRFTISYEDVEQELALGLSDVYHLSQHLRPFLASLTRPEAQKDSKKFSSGAALIYSFLEYLLGRNVPPGTLIRLFYAIHSEVMQKKDIHNFVRDLPDGSSTQKSILRTFMMLQSKLAFPLLSSPSALPKLAQDPKTSIVMAFGGQGATNNACVDELAELYSVYQPLVGSLVTSLSATLGSLSHHPDTKSFYLGREINVLEWLGDPSTRPDKTFIASAAVSFPVIGLTPGELGDLLSGTTGHSQGIVVAAAIAKSHSWESFFDEARWAVELLFWMGYESHVSAPGSPITASMVNDSLQNGYGTPSYMLLVRGISRKRLESFMAANNKHLRRHEQLHLALINSSKDHVVAGPPRSLQGLIMALRQICAVDGADRSRIPYSKRKPVILFQYLPISSPFHSPYLQTAAERVKDRMAKSWPKAATISSLRIPIFHTKDGADTRRTYASKTDITGLVIEAVTTTVVDWPKTLEFSGEKRASHIITLGSGRFSDMVYKLVDGCGVRVIDGTKFDAGDTSVIGGKAELFTQNLADLAVPAASWGERFQPRLELYSDGYYHLETRLSSVLRAPPIITAGMTPTTVPWDFVAAVINAGYHIELAGGGYHNAAAFETAIDKVASNIPAGRGITCNLIYVDPKAIGYQIPLIRQLVRRGVPIEGLTIGAGVPSPEVAAEYIETLGIKHISFKPGSIRAIREVIEIAKRHPSFPIILQWTGGRGGGHHSCEDFHEPLVEMYSEIRRYENIYLVVGSGFGNGAGILPYLTGSWSLQFGKPSMPCDGILLGSRMMVATDAHTSAGVKKLLLKAPGIESAKWENSYLKPEAAGGVLTVTSEMGQPIHKLATRGVRLWKDLDDTIFSLPKPERKPALLKRKEEIIRRLNADFAKPWFGQNAAGQPVDVEDMTYAEVIARLAQLMYVSHQRRWVNLTYRDLVNEFAVRALERLGTGALETSWLDEPESLSQQLTEVCPDLAEQLIHPEDARFFIQSCKKRGRKPVNFVVALDDDFEHWFKKDSLWQSEDLDAVIGQDPERVCILQSPVSVQYSTRDDQIQGPSQAASSDDALVASCCFAEHPR
;
A
#
# COMPACT_ATOMS: atom_id res chain seq x y z
N MET A 1 -20.18 54.56 20.51
CA MET A 1 -20.67 55.95 20.53
C MET A 1 -19.60 56.85 19.92
N SER A 2 -20.04 57.96 19.34
CA SER A 2 -19.44 58.89 18.39
C SER A 2 -18.07 59.52 18.71
N SER A 3 -17.26 59.61 17.64
CA SER A 3 -16.41 60.72 17.14
C SER A 3 -15.56 61.59 18.07
N GLU A 4 -14.26 61.60 17.80
CA GLU A 4 -13.39 62.76 17.48
C GLU A 4 -12.00 62.15 17.15
N GLY A 5 -11.52 62.17 15.91
CA GLY A 5 -10.90 63.32 15.26
C GLY A 5 -9.42 63.01 15.00
N SER A 6 -9.10 62.40 13.85
CA SER A 6 -7.72 62.30 13.33
C SER A 6 -7.69 62.65 11.84
N PRO A 7 -6.70 63.43 11.36
CA PRO A 7 -6.71 63.99 10.01
C PRO A 7 -6.52 62.89 8.96
N SER A 8 -7.24 62.99 7.85
CA SER A 8 -7.09 62.12 6.68
C SER A 8 -5.69 62.26 6.08
N LEU A 9 -4.87 61.23 6.23
CA LEU A 9 -3.64 61.00 5.46
C LEU A 9 -3.89 60.19 4.18
N PHE A 10 -5.17 59.89 3.88
CA PHE A 10 -5.58 59.01 2.78
C PHE A 10 -5.74 59.72 1.42
N ASP A 11 -5.73 61.06 1.36
CA ASP A 11 -5.98 61.80 0.11
C ASP A 11 -4.71 62.04 -0.75
N GLU A 12 -3.51 61.63 -0.31
CA GLU A 12 -2.25 61.89 -1.05
C GLU A 12 -1.62 60.66 -1.72
N ILE A 13 -2.18 59.46 -1.61
CA ILE A 13 -1.59 58.25 -2.22
C ILE A 13 -2.49 57.78 -3.37
N ASN A 14 -2.32 58.38 -4.54
CA ASN A 14 -2.87 57.85 -5.78
C ASN A 14 -2.06 56.59 -6.18
N PRO A 15 -2.65 55.37 -6.14
CA PRO A 15 -1.93 54.12 -6.40
C PRO A 15 -1.67 53.86 -7.89
N THR A 16 -2.35 54.62 -8.74
CA THR A 16 -2.11 54.71 -10.18
C THR A 16 -1.06 55.79 -10.45
N PRO A 17 -0.07 55.58 -11.36
CA PRO A 17 0.67 56.71 -11.89
C PRO A 17 -0.37 57.73 -12.36
N GLU A 18 -0.23 58.99 -11.97
CA GLU A 18 -1.03 60.02 -12.62
C GLU A 18 -0.86 59.81 -14.14
N LEU A 19 -1.95 59.86 -14.90
CA LEU A 19 -1.99 59.70 -16.37
C LEU A 19 -1.11 60.70 -17.14
N THR A 20 -0.23 61.42 -16.43
CA THR A 20 0.68 62.49 -16.83
C THR A 20 2.17 62.11 -16.73
N GLU A 21 2.55 61.01 -16.05
CA GLU A 21 3.95 60.57 -15.99
C GLU A 21 4.36 59.72 -17.21
N THR A 22 5.50 60.06 -17.82
CA THR A 22 6.09 59.27 -18.92
C THR A 22 6.47 57.87 -18.41
N PRO A 23 6.05 56.78 -19.09
CA PRO A 23 6.38 55.42 -18.69
C PRO A 23 7.88 55.14 -18.86
N GLY A 24 8.49 54.54 -17.84
CA GLY A 24 9.87 54.05 -17.83
C GLY A 24 9.93 52.54 -17.56
N ARG A 25 11.12 51.97 -17.76
CA ARG A 25 11.43 50.56 -17.45
C ARG A 25 12.54 50.52 -16.41
N PHE A 26 12.29 49.81 -15.31
CA PHE A 26 13.28 49.52 -14.29
C PHE A 26 13.78 48.09 -14.48
N THR A 27 15.07 47.94 -14.78
CA THR A 27 15.71 46.63 -14.96
C THR A 27 16.74 46.40 -13.88
N ILE A 28 16.68 45.23 -13.23
CA ILE A 28 17.67 44.75 -12.29
C ILE A 28 18.25 43.42 -12.79
N SER A 29 19.58 43.39 -12.97
CA SER A 29 20.30 42.22 -13.49
C SER A 29 21.48 41.90 -12.57
N TYR A 30 21.64 40.62 -12.22
CA TYR A 30 22.77 40.11 -11.44
C TYR A 30 23.10 38.69 -11.90
N GLU A 31 24.35 38.46 -12.31
CA GLU A 31 24.78 37.22 -12.97
C GLU A 31 23.87 36.88 -14.17
N ASP A 32 23.29 35.67 -14.22
CA ASP A 32 22.43 35.19 -15.30
C ASP A 32 20.94 35.49 -15.06
N VAL A 33 20.60 36.28 -14.03
CA VAL A 33 19.22 36.56 -13.63
C VAL A 33 18.89 38.03 -13.84
N GLU A 34 17.78 38.29 -14.52
CA GLU A 34 17.26 39.63 -14.81
C GLU A 34 15.76 39.73 -14.49
N GLN A 35 15.34 40.89 -13.99
CA GLN A 35 13.94 41.26 -13.83
C GLN A 35 13.71 42.68 -14.33
N GLU A 36 12.75 42.85 -15.22
CA GLU A 36 12.29 44.16 -15.70
C GLU A 36 10.87 44.43 -15.18
N LEU A 37 10.56 45.71 -14.88
CA LEU A 37 9.26 46.19 -14.41
C LEU A 37 8.91 47.53 -15.07
N ALA A 38 7.62 47.76 -15.34
CA ALA A 38 7.14 49.06 -15.81
C ALA A 38 6.81 50.01 -14.64
N LEU A 39 7.42 51.20 -14.63
CA LEU A 39 7.26 52.21 -13.57
C LEU A 39 7.30 53.64 -14.15
N GLY A 40 6.82 54.65 -13.41
CA GLY A 40 6.98 56.06 -13.81
C GLY A 40 8.46 56.47 -13.87
N LEU A 41 8.86 57.35 -14.80
CA LEU A 41 10.27 57.78 -14.94
C LEU A 41 10.86 58.36 -13.64
N SER A 42 10.04 59.03 -12.83
CA SER A 42 10.42 59.58 -11.52
C SER A 42 10.84 58.46 -10.55
N ASP A 43 10.02 57.41 -10.43
CA ASP A 43 10.31 56.24 -9.62
C ASP A 43 11.51 55.45 -10.13
N VAL A 44 11.65 55.28 -11.46
CA VAL A 44 12.84 54.64 -12.06
C VAL A 44 14.11 55.39 -11.67
N TYR A 45 14.10 56.72 -11.73
CA TYR A 45 15.24 57.55 -11.32
C TYR A 45 15.58 57.35 -9.83
N HIS A 46 14.58 57.38 -8.94
CA HIS A 46 14.78 57.18 -7.51
C HIS A 46 15.30 55.77 -7.18
N LEU A 47 14.73 54.71 -7.76
CA LEU A 47 15.17 53.33 -7.54
C LEU A 47 16.59 53.07 -8.07
N SER A 48 16.94 53.69 -9.21
CA SER A 48 18.27 53.55 -9.82
C SER A 48 19.39 54.09 -8.93
N GLN A 49 19.12 55.07 -8.06
CA GLN A 49 20.09 55.58 -7.09
C GLN A 49 20.51 54.52 -6.05
N HIS A 50 19.62 53.57 -5.75
CA HIS A 50 19.85 52.49 -4.78
C HIS A 50 20.35 51.20 -5.42
N LEU A 51 20.22 51.05 -6.75
CA LEU A 51 20.57 49.83 -7.47
C LEU A 51 22.06 49.50 -7.41
N ARG A 52 22.95 50.47 -7.71
CA ARG A 52 24.41 50.22 -7.66
C ARG A 52 24.91 49.82 -6.25
N PRO A 53 24.55 50.53 -5.17
CA PRO A 53 24.90 50.11 -3.82
C PRO A 53 24.37 48.73 -3.43
N PHE A 54 23.17 48.37 -3.89
CA PHE A 54 22.61 47.03 -3.68
C PHE A 54 23.43 45.95 -4.38
N LEU A 55 23.69 46.09 -5.68
CA LEU A 55 24.46 45.11 -6.44
C LEU A 55 25.88 44.93 -5.88
N ALA A 56 26.53 46.02 -5.44
CA ALA A 56 27.83 45.96 -4.78
C ALA A 56 27.78 45.23 -3.41
N SER A 57 26.63 45.23 -2.73
CA SER A 57 26.46 44.50 -1.47
C SER A 57 26.34 42.98 -1.66
N LEU A 58 26.00 42.53 -2.87
CA LEU A 58 25.91 41.10 -3.22
C LEU A 58 27.28 40.48 -3.49
N THR A 59 28.27 41.28 -3.93
CA THR A 59 29.64 40.84 -4.21
C THR A 59 30.49 40.79 -2.93
N ARG A 60 30.80 39.60 -2.40
CA ARG A 60 31.74 39.39 -1.25
C ARG A 60 32.98 38.55 -1.66
N PRO A 61 34.11 38.64 -0.95
CA PRO A 61 35.35 37.93 -1.28
C PRO A 61 35.25 36.39 -1.14
N GLU A 62 36.03 35.67 -1.94
CA GLU A 62 35.94 34.22 -2.22
C GLU A 62 36.04 33.23 -1.04
N ALA A 63 36.29 33.70 0.19
CA ALA A 63 36.44 32.85 1.38
C ALA A 63 35.13 32.54 2.14
N GLN A 64 33.98 33.10 1.71
CA GLN A 64 32.64 32.85 2.28
C GLN A 64 31.63 32.45 1.18
N LYS A 65 31.97 31.43 0.38
CA LYS A 65 31.20 30.96 -0.79
C LYS A 65 29.92 30.16 -0.45
N ASP A 66 29.19 30.54 0.59
CA ASP A 66 27.74 30.25 0.66
C ASP A 66 27.00 31.47 0.07
N SER A 67 27.17 31.70 -1.24
CA SER A 67 26.59 32.87 -1.90
C SER A 67 25.07 32.73 -2.01
N LYS A 68 24.33 33.83 -1.75
CA LYS A 68 22.93 33.98 -2.18
C LYS A 68 22.90 33.94 -3.71
N LYS A 69 22.90 32.74 -4.29
CA LYS A 69 22.68 32.54 -5.73
C LYS A 69 21.18 32.65 -5.99
N PHE A 70 20.78 33.65 -6.78
CA PHE A 70 19.39 33.82 -7.19
C PHE A 70 19.09 32.83 -8.31
N SER A 71 17.97 32.11 -8.21
CA SER A 71 17.51 31.20 -9.28
C SER A 71 16.37 31.78 -10.11
N SER A 72 15.79 32.91 -9.68
CA SER A 72 14.71 33.61 -10.39
C SER A 72 14.81 35.14 -10.25
N GLY A 73 14.30 35.87 -11.24
CA GLY A 73 14.16 37.33 -11.20
C GLY A 73 13.30 37.80 -10.02
N ALA A 74 12.32 36.99 -9.63
CA ALA A 74 11.50 37.18 -8.43
C ALA A 74 12.35 37.24 -7.15
N ALA A 75 13.26 36.28 -6.95
CA ALA A 75 14.13 36.28 -5.78
C ALA A 75 15.05 37.51 -5.73
N LEU A 76 15.58 37.93 -6.90
CA LEU A 76 16.43 39.11 -7.03
C LEU A 76 15.66 40.40 -6.69
N ILE A 77 14.47 40.61 -7.27
CA ILE A 77 13.68 41.82 -7.03
C ILE A 77 13.16 41.90 -5.59
N TYR A 78 12.80 40.78 -4.97
CA TYR A 78 12.40 40.76 -3.56
C TYR A 78 13.59 41.00 -2.62
N SER A 79 14.80 40.54 -2.96
CA SER A 79 15.99 40.89 -2.19
C SER A 79 16.34 42.37 -2.33
N PHE A 80 16.07 42.99 -3.49
CA PHE A 80 16.20 44.43 -3.67
C PHE A 80 15.15 45.19 -2.86
N LEU A 81 13.90 44.74 -2.87
CA LEU A 81 12.82 45.31 -2.06
C LEU A 81 13.14 45.25 -0.56
N GLU A 82 13.69 44.13 -0.09
CA GLU A 82 14.19 43.99 1.29
C GLU A 82 15.29 45.01 1.61
N TYR A 83 16.25 45.20 0.69
CA TYR A 83 17.29 46.21 0.85
C TYR A 83 16.71 47.63 0.96
N LEU A 84 15.70 47.96 0.14
CA LEU A 84 15.06 49.27 0.16
C LEU A 84 14.27 49.54 1.45
N LEU A 85 13.69 48.51 2.08
CA LEU A 85 12.96 48.65 3.36
C LEU A 85 13.82 49.16 4.52
N GLY A 86 15.16 49.10 4.39
CA GLY A 86 16.13 49.65 5.35
C GLY A 86 16.73 50.99 4.92
N ARG A 87 16.24 51.62 3.85
CA ARG A 87 16.74 52.88 3.28
C ARG A 87 15.67 53.97 3.33
N ASN A 88 16.10 55.21 3.18
CA ASN A 88 15.20 56.38 3.15
C ASN A 88 14.59 56.57 1.75
N VAL A 89 13.77 55.60 1.32
CA VAL A 89 13.05 55.63 0.03
C VAL A 89 11.64 56.17 0.27
N PRO A 90 11.11 57.07 -0.58
CA PRO A 90 9.74 57.56 -0.44
C PRO A 90 8.71 56.41 -0.39
N PRO A 91 7.78 56.40 0.59
CA PRO A 91 6.74 55.37 0.71
C PRO A 91 5.95 55.15 -0.59
N GLY A 92 5.59 56.21 -1.31
CA GLY A 92 4.87 56.13 -2.58
C GLY A 92 5.64 55.35 -3.67
N THR A 93 6.95 55.54 -3.76
CA THR A 93 7.82 54.81 -4.71
C THR A 93 7.91 53.32 -4.34
N LEU A 94 7.97 52.98 -3.05
CA LEU A 94 7.95 51.59 -2.59
C LEU A 94 6.61 50.89 -2.88
N ILE A 95 5.49 51.59 -2.67
CA ILE A 95 4.14 51.08 -2.97
C ILE A 95 4.00 50.81 -4.47
N ARG A 96 4.40 51.75 -5.33
CA ARG A 96 4.32 51.59 -6.79
C ARG A 96 5.26 50.49 -7.31
N LEU A 97 6.49 50.40 -6.78
CA LEU A 97 7.39 49.27 -7.06
C LEU A 97 6.73 47.94 -6.69
N PHE A 98 6.13 47.87 -5.50
CA PHE A 98 5.43 46.66 -5.08
C PHE A 98 4.22 46.35 -5.96
N TYR A 99 3.43 47.32 -6.39
CA TYR A 99 2.32 47.07 -7.32
C TYR A 99 2.79 46.57 -8.69
N ALA A 100 3.92 47.08 -9.20
CA ALA A 100 4.53 46.52 -10.40
C ALA A 100 4.96 45.06 -10.17
N ILE A 101 5.63 44.75 -9.05
CA ILE A 101 5.98 43.36 -8.67
C ILE A 101 4.73 42.49 -8.55
N HIS A 102 3.70 42.96 -7.85
CA HIS A 102 2.47 42.21 -7.59
C HIS A 102 1.70 41.95 -8.89
N SER A 103 1.68 42.89 -9.82
CA SER A 103 0.98 42.75 -11.10
C SER A 103 1.79 41.96 -12.15
N GLU A 104 3.07 42.28 -12.35
CA GLU A 104 3.88 41.74 -13.45
C GLU A 104 4.63 40.46 -13.07
N VAL A 105 5.09 40.35 -11.81
CA VAL A 105 5.86 39.19 -11.34
C VAL A 105 4.97 38.17 -10.65
N MET A 106 4.13 38.61 -9.71
CA MET A 106 3.23 37.71 -8.98
C MET A 106 1.94 37.41 -9.74
N GLN A 107 1.64 38.14 -10.81
CA GLN A 107 0.40 38.00 -11.58
C GLN A 107 -0.85 38.09 -10.70
N LYS A 108 -0.81 38.96 -9.68
CA LYS A 108 -1.86 39.20 -8.68
C LYS A 108 -2.23 37.99 -7.81
N LYS A 109 -1.42 36.93 -7.83
CA LYS A 109 -1.56 35.78 -6.91
C LYS A 109 -1.36 36.22 -5.45
N ASP A 110 -1.87 35.41 -4.53
CA ASP A 110 -1.45 35.50 -3.13
C ASP A 110 0.04 35.12 -2.98
N ILE A 111 0.72 35.71 -2.00
CA ILE A 111 2.16 35.50 -1.79
C ILE A 111 2.50 34.04 -1.53
N HIS A 112 1.66 33.27 -0.83
CA HIS A 112 1.90 31.87 -0.54
C HIS A 112 1.77 31.00 -1.79
N ASN A 113 0.80 31.29 -2.67
CA ASN A 113 0.67 30.61 -3.95
C ASN A 113 1.83 30.98 -4.89
N PHE A 114 2.26 32.24 -4.87
CA PHE A 114 3.38 32.71 -5.68
C PHE A 114 4.68 32.01 -5.31
N VAL A 115 5.08 32.00 -4.03
CA VAL A 115 6.36 31.42 -3.62
C VAL A 115 6.41 29.90 -3.77
N ARG A 116 5.27 29.22 -3.67
CA ARG A 116 5.16 27.77 -3.92
C ARG A 116 5.57 27.40 -5.34
N ASP A 117 5.24 28.24 -6.32
CA ASP A 117 5.48 27.97 -7.74
C ASP A 117 6.92 28.38 -8.17
N LEU A 118 7.71 28.99 -7.27
CA LEU A 118 9.08 29.43 -7.58
C LEU A 118 10.07 28.26 -7.57
N PRO A 119 11.05 28.23 -8.49
CA PRO A 119 12.10 27.22 -8.50
C PRO A 119 13.13 27.39 -7.36
N ASP A 120 13.06 28.50 -6.62
CA ASP A 120 13.95 28.81 -5.51
C ASP A 120 13.69 27.90 -4.30
N GLY A 121 14.74 27.57 -3.54
CA GLY A 121 14.62 26.73 -2.35
C GLY A 121 13.85 27.40 -1.19
N SER A 122 13.40 26.57 -0.24
CA SER A 122 12.63 26.94 0.96
C SER A 122 13.14 28.19 1.71
N SER A 123 14.46 28.35 1.81
CA SER A 123 15.07 29.52 2.47
C SER A 123 14.74 30.83 1.75
N THR A 124 14.86 30.85 0.42
CA THR A 124 14.55 32.01 -0.41
C THR A 124 13.06 32.32 -0.38
N GLN A 125 12.20 31.31 -0.49
CA GLN A 125 10.75 31.47 -0.38
C GLN A 125 10.33 32.12 0.96
N LYS A 126 10.91 31.65 2.07
CA LYS A 126 10.69 32.26 3.41
C LYS A 126 11.20 33.70 3.49
N SER A 127 12.32 34.01 2.83
CA SER A 127 12.84 35.38 2.74
C SER A 127 11.88 36.30 2.00
N ILE A 128 11.36 35.85 0.85
CA ILE A 128 10.36 36.59 0.06
C ILE A 128 9.11 36.86 0.89
N LEU A 129 8.58 35.84 1.57
CA LEU A 129 7.44 35.97 2.48
C LEU A 129 7.71 36.98 3.60
N ARG A 130 8.87 36.89 4.26
CA ARG A 130 9.25 37.83 5.32
C ARG A 130 9.27 39.27 4.80
N THR A 131 9.90 39.50 3.65
CA THR A 131 9.95 40.82 3.01
C THR A 131 8.56 41.34 2.70
N PHE A 132 7.68 40.49 2.17
CA PHE A 132 6.28 40.82 1.91
C PHE A 132 5.54 41.23 3.19
N MET A 133 5.65 40.45 4.28
CA MET A 133 4.99 40.74 5.55
C MET A 133 5.51 42.04 6.16
N MET A 134 6.83 42.28 6.12
CA MET A 134 7.43 43.52 6.59
C MET A 134 6.93 44.73 5.80
N LEU A 135 6.85 44.61 4.47
CA LEU A 135 6.35 45.67 3.61
C LEU A 135 4.90 46.04 3.93
N GLN A 136 4.01 45.05 4.00
CA GLN A 136 2.59 45.23 4.36
C GLN A 136 2.41 45.88 5.74
N SER A 137 3.30 45.57 6.68
CA SER A 137 3.23 46.17 8.02
C SER A 137 3.73 47.62 8.07
N LYS A 138 4.73 47.97 7.25
CA LYS A 138 5.34 49.31 7.23
C LYS A 138 4.57 50.31 6.37
N LEU A 139 3.89 49.82 5.33
CA LEU A 139 3.19 50.64 4.35
C LEU A 139 1.73 50.19 4.32
N ALA A 140 0.82 51.03 4.78
CA ALA A 140 -0.61 50.74 4.76
C ALA A 140 -1.16 50.95 3.34
N PHE A 141 -1.22 49.88 2.53
CA PHE A 141 -1.79 49.92 1.18
C PHE A 141 -2.58 48.64 0.87
N PRO A 142 -3.65 48.71 0.05
CA PRO A 142 -4.45 47.54 -0.29
C PRO A 142 -3.70 46.62 -1.25
N LEU A 143 -3.78 45.31 -1.01
CA LEU A 143 -3.28 44.29 -1.95
C LEU A 143 -4.17 44.22 -3.19
N LEU A 144 -3.58 43.93 -4.37
CA LEU A 144 -4.37 43.73 -5.62
C LEU A 144 -4.92 42.29 -5.74
N SER A 145 -4.65 41.42 -4.77
CA SER A 145 -5.07 40.02 -4.79
C SER A 145 -6.56 39.91 -4.48
N SER A 146 -7.24 39.00 -5.16
CA SER A 146 -8.59 38.63 -4.76
C SER A 146 -8.56 37.92 -3.39
N PRO A 147 -9.66 37.97 -2.62
CA PRO A 147 -9.78 37.19 -1.39
C PRO A 147 -9.63 35.68 -1.64
N SER A 148 -9.21 34.95 -0.60
CA SER A 148 -9.19 33.48 -0.61
C SER A 148 -10.56 32.91 -1.01
N ALA A 149 -10.55 31.75 -1.66
CA ALA A 149 -11.74 30.99 -2.00
C ALA A 149 -12.33 30.22 -0.79
N LEU A 150 -11.63 30.15 0.34
CA LEU A 150 -12.07 29.42 1.54
C LEU A 150 -13.45 29.86 2.08
N PRO A 151 -13.79 31.16 2.16
CA PRO A 151 -15.13 31.59 2.54
C PRO A 151 -16.21 31.15 1.55
N LYS A 152 -15.91 31.10 0.24
CA LYS A 152 -16.83 30.60 -0.78
C LYS A 152 -17.07 29.11 -0.61
N LEU A 153 -16.02 28.35 -0.29
CA LEU A 153 -16.12 26.93 0.04
C LEU A 153 -17.04 26.73 1.26
N ALA A 154 -16.80 27.45 2.35
CA ALA A 154 -17.59 27.34 3.59
C ALA A 154 -19.08 27.65 3.42
N GLN A 155 -19.46 28.45 2.41
CA GLN A 155 -20.86 28.74 2.08
C GLN A 155 -21.56 27.59 1.34
N ASP A 156 -20.82 26.65 0.73
CA ASP A 156 -21.41 25.49 0.06
C ASP A 156 -22.00 24.52 1.11
N PRO A 157 -23.32 24.26 1.09
CA PRO A 157 -23.96 23.38 2.07
C PRO A 157 -23.48 21.93 1.99
N LYS A 158 -22.82 21.49 0.90
CA LYS A 158 -22.23 20.16 0.75
C LYS A 158 -20.86 20.03 1.39
N THR A 159 -20.28 21.14 1.83
CA THR A 159 -18.95 21.16 2.44
C THR A 159 -19.05 21.32 3.96
N SER A 160 -17.98 20.89 4.62
CA SER A 160 -17.75 21.00 6.04
C SER A 160 -16.26 21.09 6.27
N ILE A 161 -15.81 22.17 6.90
CA ILE A 161 -14.40 22.46 7.16
C ILE A 161 -14.17 22.27 8.66
N VAL A 162 -13.32 21.31 9.01
CA VAL A 162 -12.94 21.06 10.41
C VAL A 162 -11.48 21.44 10.61
N MET A 163 -11.18 22.02 11.76
CA MET A 163 -9.80 22.29 12.17
C MET A 163 -9.34 21.32 13.25
N ALA A 164 -8.21 20.67 13.03
CA ALA A 164 -7.61 19.74 13.97
C ALA A 164 -6.27 20.30 14.47
N PHE A 165 -6.10 20.35 15.78
CA PHE A 165 -4.87 20.84 16.43
C PHE A 165 -4.01 19.69 16.94
N GLY A 166 -2.71 19.74 16.67
CA GLY A 166 -1.74 18.78 17.18
C GLY A 166 -1.40 19.02 18.66
N GLY A 167 -0.69 18.06 19.25
CA GLY A 167 -0.13 18.16 20.59
C GLY A 167 1.34 17.76 20.61
N GLN A 168 1.86 17.42 21.79
CA GLN A 168 3.23 16.92 21.92
C GLN A 168 3.42 15.61 21.14
N GLY A 169 4.61 15.46 20.54
CA GLY A 169 4.98 14.27 19.80
C GLY A 169 6.50 14.08 19.78
N ALA A 170 6.99 13.34 18.77
CA ALA A 170 8.41 13.03 18.63
C ALA A 170 9.32 14.27 18.50
N THR A 171 8.78 15.40 18.04
CA THR A 171 9.52 16.66 17.82
C THR A 171 9.32 17.68 18.95
N ASN A 172 8.81 17.27 20.12
CA ASN A 172 8.51 18.19 21.23
C ASN A 172 9.72 19.04 21.67
N ASN A 173 10.94 18.51 21.53
CA ASN A 173 12.19 19.19 21.87
C ASN A 173 12.59 20.30 20.88
N ALA A 174 11.87 20.45 19.76
CA ALA A 174 12.09 21.45 18.72
C ALA A 174 10.96 22.48 18.65
N CYS A 175 10.00 22.49 19.59
CA CYS A 175 8.84 23.38 19.55
C CYS A 175 9.20 24.89 19.52
N VAL A 176 10.27 25.28 20.22
CA VAL A 176 10.80 26.66 20.17
C VAL A 176 11.44 26.97 18.82
N ASP A 177 12.11 25.99 18.20
CA ASP A 177 12.71 26.17 16.86
C ASP A 177 11.60 26.38 15.80
N GLU A 178 10.52 25.60 15.87
CA GLU A 178 9.35 25.74 15.00
C GLU A 178 8.63 27.09 15.20
N LEU A 179 8.47 27.53 16.45
CA LEU A 179 7.91 28.84 16.77
C LEU A 179 8.82 29.98 16.29
N ALA A 180 10.15 29.84 16.42
CA ALA A 180 11.12 30.82 15.94
C ALA A 180 11.06 30.98 14.43
N GLU A 181 10.90 29.88 13.71
CA GLU A 181 10.71 29.91 12.27
C GLU A 181 9.43 30.67 11.89
N LEU A 182 8.29 30.31 12.50
CA LEU A 182 7.01 31.00 12.29
C LEU A 182 7.12 32.49 12.61
N TYR A 183 7.67 32.83 13.77
CA TYR A 183 7.89 34.21 14.20
C TYR A 183 8.79 34.96 13.22
N SER A 184 9.87 34.36 12.74
CA SER A 184 10.80 35.02 11.82
C SER A 184 10.15 35.39 10.48
N VAL A 185 9.13 34.66 10.04
CA VAL A 185 8.44 34.91 8.76
C VAL A 185 7.26 35.86 8.94
N TYR A 186 6.47 35.67 9.99
CA TYR A 186 5.22 36.41 10.21
C TYR A 186 5.28 37.41 11.37
N GLN A 187 6.47 37.82 11.81
CA GLN A 187 6.67 38.70 12.96
C GLN A 187 5.69 39.87 13.01
N PRO A 188 5.40 40.59 11.90
CA PRO A 188 4.49 41.72 11.97
C PRO A 188 3.03 41.34 12.28
N LEU A 189 2.61 40.11 11.95
CA LEU A 189 1.26 39.61 12.21
C LEU A 189 1.12 39.00 13.60
N VAL A 190 2.14 38.27 14.07
CA VAL A 190 2.07 37.52 15.34
C VAL A 190 2.82 38.20 16.49
N GLY A 191 3.53 39.30 16.22
CA GLY A 191 4.41 39.97 17.18
C GLY A 191 3.71 40.38 18.47
N SER A 192 2.59 41.09 18.35
CA SER A 192 1.80 41.53 19.51
C SER A 192 1.27 40.38 20.35
N LEU A 193 0.81 39.30 19.69
CA LEU A 193 0.34 38.08 20.34
C LEU A 193 1.49 37.41 21.12
N VAL A 194 2.63 37.19 20.48
CA VAL A 194 3.80 36.56 21.11
C VAL A 194 4.31 37.41 22.27
N THR A 195 4.34 38.74 22.14
CA THR A 195 4.72 39.64 23.25
C THR A 195 3.77 39.50 24.43
N SER A 196 2.46 39.53 24.20
CA SER A 196 1.45 39.39 25.26
C SER A 196 1.56 38.03 25.98
N LEU A 197 1.76 36.95 25.22
CA LEU A 197 1.83 35.60 25.77
C LEU A 197 3.19 35.34 26.45
N SER A 198 4.28 35.91 25.94
CA SER A 198 5.60 35.87 26.59
C SER A 198 5.58 36.57 27.95
N ALA A 199 4.94 37.73 28.08
CA ALA A 199 4.79 38.40 29.36
C ALA A 199 4.00 37.57 30.38
N THR A 200 2.95 36.89 29.91
CA THR A 200 2.13 35.97 30.73
C THR A 200 2.98 34.79 31.22
N LEU A 201 3.72 34.14 30.33
CA LEU A 201 4.58 33.01 30.66
C LEU A 201 5.76 33.39 31.57
N GLY A 202 6.36 34.56 31.33
CA GLY A 202 7.38 35.12 32.21
C GLY A 202 6.87 35.28 33.64
N SER A 203 5.68 35.89 33.81
CA SER A 203 5.04 36.03 35.13
C SER A 203 4.71 34.69 35.79
N LEU A 204 4.15 33.73 35.03
CA LEU A 204 3.77 32.42 35.55
C LEU A 204 4.98 31.57 35.97
N SER A 205 6.08 31.63 35.21
CA SER A 205 7.33 30.93 35.53
C SER A 205 8.01 31.46 36.81
N HIS A 206 7.73 32.70 37.19
CA HIS A 206 8.18 33.31 38.44
C HIS A 206 7.20 33.17 39.61
N HIS A 207 6.04 32.53 39.41
CA HIS A 207 5.05 32.35 40.46
C HIS A 207 5.66 31.61 41.68
N PRO A 208 5.37 32.00 42.93
CA PRO A 208 5.98 31.40 44.12
C PRO A 208 5.87 29.86 44.16
N ASP A 209 4.71 29.34 43.76
CA ASP A 209 4.44 27.89 43.72
C ASP A 209 5.28 27.11 42.69
N THR A 210 5.91 27.78 41.72
CA THR A 210 6.65 27.14 40.61
C THR A 210 8.17 27.21 40.79
N LYS A 211 8.62 27.93 41.84
CA LYS A 211 10.04 28.18 42.14
C LYS A 211 10.90 26.92 42.21
N SER A 212 10.35 25.82 42.71
CA SER A 212 11.08 24.54 42.87
C SER A 212 11.52 23.92 41.55
N PHE A 213 10.81 24.18 40.45
CA PHE A 213 11.14 23.65 39.12
C PHE A 213 11.94 24.65 38.28
N TYR A 214 11.46 25.89 38.17
CA TYR A 214 12.10 26.89 37.32
C TYR A 214 13.38 27.44 37.94
N LEU A 215 13.54 27.41 39.27
CA LEU A 215 14.72 27.91 40.00
C LEU A 215 15.06 29.37 39.66
N GLY A 216 14.05 30.19 39.39
CA GLY A 216 14.21 31.58 38.96
C GLY A 216 14.50 31.76 37.46
N ARG A 217 14.45 30.69 36.65
CA ARG A 217 14.48 30.80 35.18
C ARG A 217 13.14 31.30 34.65
N GLU A 218 13.21 32.27 33.75
CA GLU A 218 12.04 32.80 33.05
C GLU A 218 11.74 32.02 31.78
N ILE A 219 10.46 31.81 31.48
CA ILE A 219 10.04 31.46 30.11
C ILE A 219 9.93 32.75 29.30
N ASN A 220 11.08 33.27 28.87
CA ASN A 220 11.17 34.48 28.04
C ASN A 220 11.18 34.11 26.55
N VAL A 221 9.99 33.85 26.00
CA VAL A 221 9.84 33.42 24.61
C VAL A 221 10.41 34.46 23.64
N LEU A 222 10.18 35.75 23.85
CA LEU A 222 10.70 36.79 22.96
C LEU A 222 12.23 36.76 22.82
N GLU A 223 12.94 36.58 23.94
CA GLU A 223 14.40 36.47 23.95
C GLU A 223 14.87 35.20 23.22
N TRP A 224 14.21 34.06 23.47
CA TRP A 224 14.52 32.78 22.81
C TRP A 224 14.31 32.81 21.29
N LEU A 225 13.30 33.56 20.82
CA LEU A 225 13.01 33.73 19.39
C LEU A 225 13.99 34.71 18.73
N GLY A 226 14.40 35.76 19.46
CA GLY A 226 15.31 36.80 18.97
C GLY A 226 16.78 36.37 18.93
N ASP A 227 17.24 35.57 19.89
CA ASP A 227 18.62 35.08 19.96
C ASP A 227 18.65 33.57 20.29
N PRO A 228 19.00 32.70 19.31
CA PRO A 228 19.11 31.26 19.53
C PRO A 228 20.07 30.85 20.65
N SER A 229 21.07 31.68 20.99
CA SER A 229 22.05 31.38 22.04
C SER A 229 21.47 31.47 23.46
N THR A 230 20.33 32.16 23.63
CA THR A 230 19.61 32.30 24.90
C THR A 230 18.66 31.13 25.18
N ARG A 231 18.46 30.24 24.20
CA ARG A 231 17.55 29.10 24.33
C ARG A 231 18.08 28.12 25.38
N PRO A 232 17.23 27.71 26.34
CA PRO A 232 17.59 26.64 27.27
C PRO A 232 17.90 25.33 26.56
N ASP A 233 18.44 24.37 27.30
CA ASP A 233 18.70 23.05 26.76
C ASP A 233 17.39 22.35 26.29
N LYS A 234 17.52 21.50 25.28
CA LYS A 234 16.37 20.80 24.66
C LYS A 234 15.60 19.90 25.62
N THR A 235 16.22 19.44 26.72
CA THR A 235 15.54 18.61 27.74
C THR A 235 14.62 19.46 28.58
N PHE A 236 15.06 20.65 28.99
CA PHE A 236 14.23 21.63 29.67
C PHE A 236 13.05 22.07 28.79
N ILE A 237 13.30 22.39 27.51
CA ILE A 237 12.25 22.73 26.53
C ILE A 237 11.22 21.60 26.39
N ALA A 238 11.67 20.35 26.26
CA ALA A 238 10.78 19.19 26.12
C ALA A 238 9.98 18.84 27.39
N SER A 239 10.27 19.47 28.54
CA SER A 239 9.45 19.28 29.74
C SER A 239 8.03 19.79 29.51
N ALA A 240 7.03 19.09 30.02
CA ALA A 240 5.63 19.50 29.88
C ALA A 240 5.39 20.91 30.45
N ALA A 241 6.09 21.28 31.53
CA ALA A 241 6.02 22.61 32.14
C ALA A 241 6.49 23.76 31.23
N VAL A 242 7.24 23.47 30.16
CA VAL A 242 7.73 24.48 29.20
C VAL A 242 7.07 24.30 27.83
N SER A 243 7.06 23.08 27.30
CA SER A 243 6.54 22.80 25.95
C SER A 243 5.02 22.90 25.81
N PHE A 244 4.22 22.58 26.84
CA PHE A 244 2.74 22.69 26.76
C PHE A 244 2.28 24.08 26.32
N PRO A 245 2.64 25.16 27.05
CA PRO A 245 2.20 26.50 26.69
C PRO A 245 2.81 27.03 25.38
N VAL A 246 4.05 26.64 25.04
CA VAL A 246 4.73 27.10 23.81
C VAL A 246 4.07 26.57 22.54
N ILE A 247 3.50 25.35 22.57
CA ILE A 247 2.82 24.73 21.42
C ILE A 247 1.43 25.38 21.14
N GLY A 248 0.84 26.11 22.10
CA GLY A 248 -0.55 26.57 22.04
C GLY A 248 -0.85 27.92 21.35
N LEU A 249 0.11 28.57 20.68
CA LEU A 249 -0.04 29.94 20.18
C LEU A 249 -0.66 29.98 18.76
N THR A 250 -1.98 30.24 18.58
CA THR A 250 -2.63 30.35 17.23
C THR A 250 -3.81 31.35 17.17
N PRO A 251 -4.08 32.05 16.03
CA PRO A 251 -5.11 33.12 15.85
C PRO A 251 -6.57 32.70 15.53
N GLY A 252 -7.55 33.60 15.78
CA GLY A 252 -8.98 33.26 16.00
C GLY A 252 -10.13 33.92 15.18
N GLU A 253 -9.89 34.50 14.00
CA GLU A 253 -11.01 35.01 13.15
C GLU A 253 -11.58 33.99 12.14
N LEU A 254 -10.97 32.82 12.02
CA LEU A 254 -11.40 31.79 11.07
C LEU A 254 -12.66 31.03 11.53
N GLY A 255 -13.09 31.20 12.78
CA GLY A 255 -14.14 30.40 13.41
C GLY A 255 -15.47 30.35 12.65
N ASP A 256 -15.86 31.45 12.00
CA ASP A 256 -17.15 31.54 11.29
C ASP A 256 -17.20 30.68 10.01
N LEU A 257 -16.04 30.28 9.48
CA LEU A 257 -15.93 29.40 8.32
C LEU A 257 -15.89 27.91 8.71
N LEU A 258 -15.74 27.61 10.00
CA LEU A 258 -15.51 26.26 10.49
C LEU A 258 -16.82 25.59 10.90
N SER A 259 -16.96 24.33 10.49
CA SER A 259 -18.02 23.44 10.96
C SER A 259 -17.70 22.81 12.31
N GLY A 260 -16.46 22.92 12.79
CA GLY A 260 -16.03 22.49 14.12
C GLY A 260 -14.52 22.45 14.30
N THR A 261 -14.10 22.23 15.53
CA THR A 261 -12.70 22.06 15.92
C THR A 261 -12.49 20.80 16.75
N THR A 262 -11.26 20.28 16.74
CA THR A 262 -10.84 19.21 17.65
C THR A 262 -9.34 19.30 17.89
N GLY A 263 -8.83 18.52 18.84
CA GLY A 263 -7.40 18.43 19.04
C GLY A 263 -6.95 17.10 19.61
N HIS A 264 -5.74 16.72 19.21
CA HIS A 264 -5.05 15.54 19.72
C HIS A 264 -4.34 15.90 21.01
N SER A 265 -4.69 15.21 22.10
CA SER A 265 -4.19 15.53 23.45
C SER A 265 -4.39 17.02 23.78
N GLN A 266 -3.34 17.75 24.16
CA GLN A 266 -3.40 19.17 24.53
C GLN A 266 -3.95 20.10 23.43
N GLY A 267 -3.93 19.68 22.15
CA GLY A 267 -4.49 20.48 21.06
C GLY A 267 -5.97 20.82 21.28
N ILE A 268 -6.70 20.05 22.10
CA ILE A 268 -8.11 20.30 22.42
C ILE A 268 -8.31 21.62 23.18
N VAL A 269 -7.29 22.10 23.90
CA VAL A 269 -7.33 23.40 24.61
C VAL A 269 -7.32 24.55 23.59
N VAL A 270 -6.46 24.45 22.57
CA VAL A 270 -6.42 25.42 21.46
C VAL A 270 -7.71 25.36 20.66
N ALA A 271 -8.22 24.16 20.38
CA ALA A 271 -9.51 23.98 19.72
C ALA A 271 -10.65 24.69 20.47
N ALA A 272 -10.63 24.66 21.80
CA ALA A 272 -11.60 25.34 22.65
C ALA A 272 -11.46 26.87 22.62
N ALA A 273 -10.23 27.39 22.68
CA ALA A 273 -9.97 28.82 22.60
C ALA A 273 -10.48 29.42 21.27
N ILE A 274 -10.22 28.72 20.16
CA ILE A 274 -10.72 29.11 18.84
C ILE A 274 -12.25 29.03 18.77
N ALA A 275 -12.85 27.99 19.38
CA ALA A 275 -14.30 27.85 19.41
C ALA A 275 -15.04 28.92 20.24
N LYS A 276 -14.34 29.58 21.17
CA LYS A 276 -14.87 30.68 22.02
C LYS A 276 -14.64 32.07 21.39
N SER A 277 -13.62 32.21 20.55
CA SER A 277 -13.20 33.49 19.97
C SER A 277 -14.25 34.07 18.99
N HIS A 278 -14.47 35.38 19.03
CA HIS A 278 -15.44 36.10 18.17
C HIS A 278 -14.94 37.42 17.57
N SER A 279 -13.75 37.85 17.95
CA SER A 279 -13.10 39.10 17.52
C SER A 279 -11.60 39.00 17.81
N TRP A 280 -10.77 39.88 17.22
CA TRP A 280 -9.37 39.98 17.62
C TRP A 280 -9.17 40.21 19.12
N GLU A 281 -9.97 41.07 19.76
CA GLU A 281 -9.84 41.33 21.20
C GLU A 281 -10.12 40.07 22.03
N SER A 282 -11.26 39.42 21.79
CA SER A 282 -11.60 38.17 22.47
C SER A 282 -10.58 37.07 22.17
N PHE A 283 -10.02 37.04 20.97
CA PHE A 283 -8.99 36.09 20.60
C PHE A 283 -7.73 36.23 21.48
N PHE A 284 -7.27 37.45 21.76
CA PHE A 284 -6.13 37.65 22.68
C PHE A 284 -6.45 37.20 24.11
N ASP A 285 -7.68 37.41 24.58
CA ASP A 285 -8.13 36.92 25.88
C ASP A 285 -8.17 35.39 25.93
N GLU A 286 -8.74 34.76 24.90
CA GLU A 286 -8.83 33.31 24.79
C GLU A 286 -7.46 32.64 24.60
N ALA A 287 -6.53 33.31 23.91
CA ALA A 287 -5.15 32.86 23.80
C ALA A 287 -4.42 32.94 25.15
N ARG A 288 -4.64 34.00 25.94
CA ARG A 288 -4.10 34.08 27.31
C ARG A 288 -4.67 32.99 28.21
N TRP A 289 -5.99 32.77 28.15
CA TRP A 289 -6.65 31.66 28.86
C TRP A 289 -6.05 30.31 28.49
N ALA A 290 -5.87 30.03 27.19
CA ALA A 290 -5.31 28.78 26.70
C ALA A 290 -3.87 28.57 27.17
N VAL A 291 -3.01 29.60 27.06
CA VAL A 291 -1.61 29.53 27.46
C VAL A 291 -1.44 29.37 28.97
N GLU A 292 -2.23 30.09 29.78
CA GLU A 292 -2.22 29.93 31.23
C GLU A 292 -2.70 28.52 31.64
N LEU A 293 -3.78 28.04 31.01
CA LEU A 293 -4.29 26.69 31.24
C LEU A 293 -3.23 25.63 30.89
N LEU A 294 -2.62 25.73 29.70
CA LEU A 294 -1.55 24.83 29.25
C LEU A 294 -0.32 24.90 30.16
N PHE A 295 0.04 26.09 30.65
CA PHE A 295 1.13 26.27 31.62
C PHE A 295 0.85 25.49 32.90
N TRP A 296 -0.33 25.69 33.52
CA TRP A 296 -0.67 25.01 34.76
C TRP A 296 -0.83 23.51 34.57
N MET A 297 -1.43 23.05 33.46
CA MET A 297 -1.52 21.64 33.12
C MET A 297 -0.12 21.02 32.97
N GLY A 298 0.77 21.67 32.24
CA GLY A 298 2.15 21.22 32.05
C GLY A 298 2.92 21.14 33.36
N TYR A 299 2.86 22.21 34.17
CA TYR A 299 3.54 22.28 35.46
C TYR A 299 3.01 21.26 36.47
N GLU A 300 1.70 21.29 36.76
CA GLU A 300 1.08 20.42 37.77
C GLU A 300 1.20 18.93 37.38
N SER A 301 1.12 18.61 36.08
CA SER A 301 1.31 17.24 35.61
C SER A 301 2.77 16.80 35.67
N HIS A 302 3.72 17.70 35.43
CA HIS A 302 5.14 17.38 35.53
C HIS A 302 5.55 17.09 36.98
N VAL A 303 5.16 17.95 37.93
CA VAL A 303 5.48 17.75 39.35
C VAL A 303 4.73 16.57 39.98
N SER A 304 3.60 16.16 39.39
CA SER A 304 2.84 14.98 39.81
C SER A 304 3.30 13.68 39.16
N ALA A 305 4.26 13.74 38.22
CA ALA A 305 4.74 12.55 37.55
C ALA A 305 5.36 11.58 38.58
N PRO A 306 5.00 10.28 38.55
CA PRO A 306 5.50 9.31 39.52
C PRO A 306 7.01 9.13 39.37
N GLY A 307 7.76 9.19 40.48
CA GLY A 307 9.21 9.01 40.46
C GLY A 307 9.64 7.68 39.83
N SER A 308 10.53 7.74 38.84
CA SER A 308 11.02 6.56 38.11
C SER A 308 12.55 6.64 37.97
N PRO A 309 13.33 5.94 38.81
CA PRO A 309 14.77 5.92 38.67
C PRO A 309 15.17 5.22 37.35
N ILE A 310 15.91 5.92 36.50
CA ILE A 310 16.45 5.41 35.23
C ILE A 310 17.96 5.26 35.39
N THR A 311 18.51 4.09 35.04
CA THR A 311 19.96 3.86 35.06
C THR A 311 20.60 4.22 33.72
N ALA A 312 21.90 4.54 33.72
CA ALA A 312 22.64 4.80 32.48
C ALA A 312 22.59 3.62 31.50
N SER A 313 22.56 2.38 32.01
CA SER A 313 22.41 1.17 31.19
C SER A 313 21.07 1.14 30.44
N MET A 314 19.96 1.55 31.08
CA MET A 314 18.65 1.61 30.43
C MET A 314 18.61 2.66 29.32
N VAL A 315 19.23 3.82 29.55
CA VAL A 315 19.34 4.88 28.53
C VAL A 315 20.15 4.36 27.34
N ASN A 316 21.30 3.75 27.59
CA ASN A 316 22.17 3.22 26.54
C ASN A 316 21.48 2.11 25.72
N ASP A 317 20.81 1.15 26.37
CA ASP A 317 20.03 0.11 25.67
C ASP A 317 18.95 0.73 24.77
N SER A 318 18.20 1.71 25.29
CA SER A 318 17.15 2.40 24.54
C SER A 318 17.70 3.14 23.31
N LEU A 319 18.80 3.87 23.46
CA LEU A 319 19.44 4.62 22.37
C LEU A 319 20.08 3.71 21.31
N GLN A 320 20.78 2.64 21.73
CA GLN A 320 21.39 1.68 20.80
C GLN A 320 20.36 1.00 19.89
N ASN A 321 19.13 0.84 20.38
CA ASN A 321 18.05 0.24 19.62
C ASN A 321 17.12 1.26 18.95
N GLY A 322 17.47 2.56 18.98
CA GLY A 322 16.74 3.61 18.29
C GLY A 322 15.40 4.00 18.92
N TYR A 323 15.15 3.64 20.19
CA TYR A 323 13.87 3.94 20.87
C TYR A 323 13.80 5.37 21.42
N GLY A 324 14.93 6.09 21.45
CA GLY A 324 15.04 7.41 22.07
C GLY A 324 15.26 7.35 23.57
N THR A 325 15.33 8.52 24.22
CA THR A 325 15.54 8.62 25.67
C THR A 325 14.29 8.17 26.43
N PRO A 326 14.39 7.28 27.44
CA PRO A 326 13.25 6.83 28.21
C PRO A 326 12.44 7.98 28.83
N SER A 327 11.13 7.93 28.67
CA SER A 327 10.18 8.97 29.08
C SER A 327 8.86 8.35 29.57
N TYR A 328 7.88 9.16 29.93
CA TYR A 328 6.61 8.69 30.50
C TYR A 328 5.57 8.21 29.47
N MET A 329 5.88 8.32 28.18
CA MET A 329 4.97 7.94 27.11
C MET A 329 5.71 7.18 26.01
N LEU A 330 5.26 5.96 25.73
CA LEU A 330 5.84 5.06 24.72
C LEU A 330 4.87 4.85 23.57
N LEU A 331 5.27 5.26 22.37
CA LEU A 331 4.59 4.88 21.14
C LEU A 331 4.96 3.44 20.77
N VAL A 332 3.94 2.60 20.57
CA VAL A 332 4.03 1.21 20.16
C VAL A 332 3.26 1.04 18.86
N ARG A 333 3.97 0.71 17.76
CA ARG A 333 3.38 0.52 16.41
C ARG A 333 3.45 -0.94 15.99
N GLY A 334 2.49 -1.40 15.19
CA GLY A 334 2.48 -2.74 14.59
C GLY A 334 1.80 -3.83 15.43
N ILE A 335 1.02 -3.45 16.46
CA ILE A 335 0.30 -4.39 17.34
C ILE A 335 -1.15 -3.93 17.53
N SER A 336 -2.10 -4.86 17.55
CA SER A 336 -3.50 -4.52 17.82
C SER A 336 -3.72 -4.15 19.29
N ARG A 337 -4.67 -3.22 19.53
CA ARG A 337 -5.06 -2.76 20.87
C ARG A 337 -5.29 -3.91 21.84
N LYS A 338 -6.12 -4.89 21.47
CA LYS A 338 -6.46 -6.04 22.32
C LYS A 338 -5.21 -6.82 22.76
N ARG A 339 -4.25 -6.99 21.85
CA ARG A 339 -3.01 -7.72 22.14
C ARG A 339 -2.11 -6.88 23.05
N LEU A 340 -1.95 -5.58 22.76
CA LEU A 340 -1.18 -4.67 23.61
C LEU A 340 -1.74 -4.59 25.04
N GLU A 341 -3.06 -4.40 25.19
CA GLU A 341 -3.73 -4.38 26.50
C GLU A 341 -3.52 -5.68 27.27
N SER A 342 -3.48 -6.84 26.59
CA SER A 342 -3.17 -8.13 27.23
C SER A 342 -1.74 -8.18 27.79
N PHE A 343 -0.75 -7.66 27.06
CA PHE A 343 0.63 -7.53 27.55
C PHE A 343 0.72 -6.55 28.72
N MET A 344 0.03 -5.41 28.63
CA MET A 344 -0.02 -4.43 29.72
C MET A 344 -0.65 -5.03 30.98
N ALA A 345 -1.76 -5.75 30.85
CA ALA A 345 -2.40 -6.43 31.97
C ALA A 345 -1.48 -7.48 32.61
N ALA A 346 -0.72 -8.24 31.81
CA ALA A 346 0.27 -9.19 32.32
C ALA A 346 1.40 -8.49 33.09
N ASN A 347 1.94 -7.38 32.56
CA ASN A 347 2.96 -6.59 33.26
C ASN A 347 2.39 -5.97 34.55
N ASN A 348 1.20 -5.38 34.49
CA ASN A 348 0.55 -4.70 35.62
C ASN A 348 0.27 -5.61 36.82
N LYS A 349 0.16 -6.94 36.63
CA LYS A 349 0.06 -7.90 37.75
C LYS A 349 1.30 -7.92 38.65
N HIS A 350 2.46 -7.53 38.11
CA HIS A 350 3.73 -7.50 38.82
C HIS A 350 4.14 -6.09 39.27
N LEU A 351 3.33 -5.08 38.94
CA LEU A 351 3.61 -3.66 39.21
C LEU A 351 2.69 -3.14 40.30
N ARG A 352 3.21 -2.29 41.18
CA ARG A 352 2.40 -1.57 42.18
C ARG A 352 1.51 -0.56 41.48
N ARG A 353 0.45 -0.07 42.14
CA ARG A 353 -0.50 0.90 41.56
C ARG A 353 0.19 2.16 40.99
N HIS A 354 1.24 2.66 41.62
CA HIS A 354 1.99 3.82 41.13
C HIS A 354 3.02 3.48 40.03
N GLU A 355 3.15 2.22 39.64
CA GLU A 355 4.06 1.72 38.61
C GLU A 355 3.34 1.17 37.37
N GLN A 356 2.01 1.14 37.38
CA GLN A 356 1.20 0.52 36.34
C GLN A 356 1.20 1.29 35.01
N LEU A 357 1.00 0.52 33.95
CA LEU A 357 0.92 0.97 32.57
C LEU A 357 -0.54 1.24 32.18
N HIS A 358 -0.79 2.36 31.51
CA HIS A 358 -2.12 2.78 31.06
C HIS A 358 -2.13 3.08 29.57
N LEU A 359 -3.21 2.72 28.88
CA LEU A 359 -3.38 3.05 27.47
C LEU A 359 -3.77 4.52 27.41
N ALA A 360 -2.93 5.36 26.80
CA ALA A 360 -3.13 6.80 26.78
C ALA A 360 -3.77 7.25 25.46
N LEU A 361 -3.25 6.79 24.33
CA LEU A 361 -3.69 7.22 23.01
C LEU A 361 -3.90 6.01 22.08
N ILE A 362 -5.00 6.04 21.34
CA ILE A 362 -5.26 5.17 20.20
C ILE A 362 -5.15 6.05 18.96
N ASN A 363 -4.00 6.00 18.28
CA ASN A 363 -3.73 6.83 17.11
C ASN A 363 -4.20 6.15 15.81
N SER A 364 -4.13 4.82 15.76
CA SER A 364 -4.68 4.00 14.69
C SER A 364 -5.03 2.59 15.22
N SER A 365 -5.47 1.68 14.35
CA SER A 365 -5.77 0.29 14.73
C SER A 365 -4.53 -0.52 15.16
N LYS A 366 -3.32 -0.07 14.77
CA LYS A 366 -2.05 -0.71 15.11
C LYS A 366 -1.02 0.25 15.75
N ASP A 367 -1.37 1.52 15.97
CA ASP A 367 -0.51 2.53 16.59
C ASP A 367 -1.12 3.06 17.87
N HIS A 368 -0.44 2.83 18.99
CA HIS A 368 -0.93 3.16 20.33
C HIS A 368 0.15 3.84 21.15
N VAL A 369 -0.24 4.64 22.13
CA VAL A 369 0.69 5.21 23.12
C VAL A 369 0.33 4.73 24.50
N VAL A 370 1.32 4.20 25.21
CA VAL A 370 1.21 3.72 26.58
C VAL A 370 1.86 4.74 27.51
N ALA A 371 1.14 5.16 28.54
CA ALA A 371 1.64 6.03 29.60
C ALA A 371 2.01 5.21 30.84
N GLY A 372 3.08 5.63 31.51
CA GLY A 372 3.52 5.03 32.76
C GLY A 372 4.97 5.41 33.10
N PRO A 373 5.50 4.97 34.25
CA PRO A 373 6.89 5.22 34.61
C PRO A 373 7.85 4.64 33.56
N PRO A 374 8.91 5.39 33.15
CA PRO A 374 9.90 4.93 32.17
C PRO A 374 10.45 3.52 32.43
N ARG A 375 10.67 3.16 33.71
CA ARG A 375 11.15 1.83 34.08
C ARG A 375 10.13 0.73 33.76
N SER A 376 8.86 0.97 34.01
CA SER A 376 7.78 0.02 33.69
C SER A 376 7.58 -0.10 32.18
N LEU A 377 7.71 1.01 31.44
CA LEU A 377 7.63 1.01 29.98
C LEU A 377 8.76 0.20 29.35
N GLN A 378 9.97 0.23 29.92
CA GLN A 378 11.05 -0.65 29.48
C GLN A 378 10.71 -2.14 29.70
N GLY A 379 10.08 -2.48 30.83
CA GLY A 379 9.58 -3.84 31.07
C GLY A 379 8.59 -4.31 29.99
N LEU A 380 7.69 -3.43 29.56
CA LEU A 380 6.79 -3.70 28.43
C LEU A 380 7.55 -3.93 27.12
N ILE A 381 8.55 -3.10 26.80
CA ILE A 381 9.40 -3.27 25.62
C ILE A 381 10.10 -4.64 25.66
N MET A 382 10.68 -5.01 26.79
CA MET A 382 11.34 -6.31 26.96
C MET A 382 10.38 -7.49 26.72
N ALA A 383 9.16 -7.40 27.24
CA ALA A 383 8.14 -8.42 27.04
C ALA A 383 7.69 -8.53 25.57
N LEU A 384 7.48 -7.39 24.90
CA LEU A 384 7.07 -7.37 23.49
C LEU A 384 8.20 -7.79 22.54
N ARG A 385 9.46 -7.45 22.84
CA ARG A 385 10.63 -7.88 22.06
C ARG A 385 10.73 -9.38 21.88
N GLN A 386 10.32 -10.18 22.87
CA GLN A 386 10.37 -11.65 22.79
C GLN A 386 9.50 -12.22 21.66
N ILE A 387 8.48 -11.48 21.25
CA ILE A 387 7.58 -11.88 20.16
C ILE A 387 7.86 -11.16 18.83
N CYS A 388 8.76 -10.17 18.81
CA CYS A 388 9.08 -9.41 17.61
C CYS A 388 9.84 -10.25 16.57
N ALA A 389 9.64 -9.89 15.30
CA ALA A 389 10.53 -10.32 14.24
C ALA A 389 11.95 -9.73 14.44
N VAL A 390 12.96 -10.43 13.92
CA VAL A 390 14.30 -9.86 13.79
C VAL A 390 14.28 -8.89 12.61
N ASP A 391 14.81 -7.68 12.81
CA ASP A 391 14.83 -6.64 11.79
C ASP A 391 15.59 -7.11 10.54
N GLY A 392 15.02 -6.84 9.36
CA GLY A 392 15.63 -7.14 8.06
C GLY A 392 15.58 -8.60 7.60
N ALA A 393 15.01 -9.53 8.38
CA ALA A 393 14.87 -10.92 7.95
C ALA A 393 13.84 -11.05 6.80
N ASP A 394 14.18 -11.78 5.72
CA ASP A 394 13.21 -12.17 4.69
C ASP A 394 12.31 -13.29 5.20
N ARG A 395 11.00 -13.06 5.09
CA ARG A 395 9.95 -13.92 5.65
C ARG A 395 8.85 -14.18 4.63
N SER A 396 9.09 -13.79 3.37
CA SER A 396 8.18 -14.02 2.24
C SER A 396 7.85 -15.50 2.03
N ARG A 397 8.75 -16.40 2.45
CA ARG A 397 8.58 -17.87 2.38
C ARG A 397 7.96 -18.50 3.63
N ILE A 398 7.78 -17.74 4.72
CA ILE A 398 7.13 -18.24 5.94
C ILE A 398 5.62 -17.99 5.82
N PRO A 399 4.76 -19.01 6.06
CA PRO A 399 3.31 -18.84 6.11
C PRO A 399 2.91 -17.67 7.00
N TYR A 400 1.98 -16.85 6.51
CA TYR A 400 1.61 -15.59 7.12
C TYR A 400 1.31 -15.69 8.62
N SER A 401 0.50 -16.67 9.04
CA SER A 401 0.10 -16.85 10.44
C SER A 401 1.26 -17.15 11.40
N LYS A 402 2.36 -17.70 10.87
CA LYS A 402 3.58 -18.02 11.63
C LYS A 402 4.55 -16.84 11.69
N ARG A 403 4.27 -15.73 11.01
CA ARG A 403 5.11 -14.55 11.07
C ARG A 403 4.92 -13.84 12.43
N LYS A 404 5.94 -13.90 13.28
CA LYS A 404 6.22 -12.89 14.32
C LYS A 404 5.88 -11.45 13.85
N PRO A 405 5.18 -10.62 14.64
CA PRO A 405 4.89 -9.24 14.25
C PRO A 405 6.15 -8.36 14.19
N VAL A 406 6.13 -7.34 13.33
CA VAL A 406 7.08 -6.23 13.39
C VAL A 406 6.47 -5.17 14.30
N ILE A 407 7.07 -4.97 15.48
CA ILE A 407 6.61 -3.98 16.46
C ILE A 407 7.71 -2.94 16.64
N LEU A 408 7.37 -1.67 16.45
CA LEU A 408 8.29 -0.55 16.60
C LEU A 408 7.98 0.20 17.88
N PHE A 409 9.04 0.63 18.57
CA PHE A 409 8.97 1.35 19.83
C PHE A 409 9.63 2.72 19.69
N GLN A 410 9.00 3.74 20.26
CA GLN A 410 9.58 5.07 20.33
C GLN A 410 9.10 5.77 21.61
N TYR A 411 10.03 6.11 22.50
CA TYR A 411 9.74 7.02 23.59
C TYR A 411 9.45 8.41 23.05
N LEU A 412 8.35 9.00 23.49
CA LEU A 412 7.99 10.36 23.14
C LEU A 412 8.67 11.31 24.13
N PRO A 413 9.33 12.41 23.72
CA PRO A 413 9.99 13.36 24.60
C PRO A 413 8.98 14.17 25.45
N ILE A 414 8.34 13.49 26.40
CA ILE A 414 7.22 13.96 27.22
C ILE A 414 7.52 13.59 28.68
N SER A 415 7.50 14.59 29.56
CA SER A 415 7.95 14.45 30.96
C SER A 415 6.85 14.10 31.96
N SER A 416 5.65 13.73 31.51
CA SER A 416 4.52 13.36 32.35
C SER A 416 3.62 12.30 31.68
N PRO A 417 3.01 11.37 32.43
CA PRO A 417 2.14 10.33 31.88
C PRO A 417 0.73 10.86 31.59
N PHE A 418 0.54 11.65 30.52
CA PHE A 418 -0.78 12.15 30.13
C PHE A 418 -1.78 11.04 29.80
N HIS A 419 -3.07 11.37 29.88
CA HIS A 419 -4.19 10.46 29.65
C HIS A 419 -4.16 9.23 30.58
N SER A 420 -3.86 9.46 31.86
CA SER A 420 -3.74 8.38 32.83
C SER A 420 -4.25 8.77 34.21
N PRO A 421 -4.57 7.78 35.07
CA PRO A 421 -4.99 8.04 36.44
C PRO A 421 -3.96 8.77 37.31
N TYR A 422 -2.69 8.80 36.90
CA TYR A 422 -1.62 9.50 37.62
C TYR A 422 -1.91 10.99 37.77
N LEU A 423 -2.63 11.59 36.81
CA LEU A 423 -2.84 13.03 36.75
C LEU A 423 -4.18 13.48 37.33
N GLN A 424 -4.95 12.60 37.98
CA GLN A 424 -6.26 12.98 38.56
C GLN A 424 -6.13 14.12 39.58
N THR A 425 -5.17 14.02 40.51
CA THR A 425 -4.96 15.07 41.51
C THR A 425 -4.40 16.36 40.90
N ALA A 426 -3.55 16.23 39.86
CA ALA A 426 -3.06 17.38 39.12
C ALA A 426 -4.21 18.12 38.43
N ALA A 427 -5.14 17.38 37.81
CA ALA A 427 -6.32 17.94 37.16
C ALA A 427 -7.17 18.79 38.11
N GLU A 428 -7.44 18.30 39.33
CA GLU A 428 -8.19 19.09 40.32
C GLU A 428 -7.45 20.36 40.74
N ARG A 429 -6.12 20.29 40.94
CA ARG A 429 -5.34 21.49 41.26
C ARG A 429 -5.34 22.51 40.11
N VAL A 430 -5.30 22.06 38.86
CA VAL A 430 -5.41 22.94 37.70
C VAL A 430 -6.80 23.59 37.66
N LYS A 431 -7.88 22.84 37.88
CA LYS A 431 -9.25 23.39 37.97
C LYS A 431 -9.34 24.48 39.03
N ASP A 432 -8.80 24.24 40.23
CA ASP A 432 -8.79 25.21 41.33
C ASP A 432 -7.99 26.48 41.00
N ARG A 433 -6.85 26.34 40.32
CA ARG A 433 -6.04 27.49 39.86
C ARG A 433 -6.77 28.30 38.81
N MET A 434 -7.33 27.64 37.80
CA MET A 434 -8.06 28.30 36.74
C MET A 434 -9.32 29.00 37.25
N ALA A 435 -10.03 28.42 38.22
CA ALA A 435 -11.18 29.08 38.85
C ALA A 435 -10.81 30.38 39.59
N LYS A 436 -9.57 30.50 40.09
CA LYS A 436 -9.06 31.72 40.74
C LYS A 436 -8.65 32.78 39.71
N SER A 437 -7.91 32.40 38.67
CA SER A 437 -7.46 33.32 37.62
C SER A 437 -8.61 33.77 36.70
N TRP A 438 -9.59 32.89 36.45
CA TRP A 438 -10.70 33.08 35.53
C TRP A 438 -12.04 32.79 36.24
N PRO A 439 -12.52 33.70 37.12
CA PRO A 439 -13.69 33.47 37.97
C PRO A 439 -15.02 33.35 37.20
N LYS A 440 -15.06 33.83 35.95
CA LYS A 440 -16.19 33.59 35.05
C LYS A 440 -15.96 32.27 34.31
N ALA A 441 -16.62 31.20 34.77
CA ALA A 441 -16.50 29.89 34.16
C ALA A 441 -16.90 29.93 32.68
N ALA A 442 -16.00 29.48 31.80
CA ALA A 442 -16.34 29.20 30.41
C ALA A 442 -17.21 27.96 30.35
N THR A 443 -18.40 28.05 29.75
CA THR A 443 -19.36 26.94 29.70
C THR A 443 -19.59 26.48 28.28
N ILE A 444 -20.28 25.35 28.08
CA ILE A 444 -20.71 24.90 26.75
C ILE A 444 -21.42 25.99 25.95
N SER A 445 -22.21 26.85 26.61
CA SER A 445 -22.90 27.97 25.95
C SER A 445 -21.97 29.08 25.43
N SER A 446 -20.70 29.11 25.86
CA SER A 446 -19.68 30.03 25.33
C SER A 446 -19.08 29.59 23.99
N LEU A 447 -19.36 28.35 23.56
CA LEU A 447 -18.84 27.81 22.30
C LEU A 447 -19.69 28.26 21.11
N ARG A 448 -19.06 28.93 20.15
CA ARG A 448 -19.70 29.37 18.90
C ARG A 448 -19.80 28.24 17.89
N ILE A 449 -18.75 27.44 17.80
CA ILE A 449 -18.64 26.27 16.92
C ILE A 449 -18.41 25.01 17.77
N PRO A 450 -18.71 23.81 17.25
CA PRO A 450 -18.58 22.59 18.04
C PRO A 450 -17.12 22.24 18.28
N ILE A 451 -16.86 21.71 19.47
CA ILE A 451 -15.63 21.00 19.77
C ILE A 451 -15.95 19.51 19.74
N PHE A 452 -15.25 18.73 18.91
CA PHE A 452 -15.38 17.29 18.90
C PHE A 452 -14.46 16.69 19.96
N HIS A 453 -15.04 16.01 20.95
CA HIS A 453 -14.31 15.48 22.10
C HIS A 453 -13.30 14.39 21.68
N THR A 454 -12.09 14.42 22.23
CA THR A 454 -10.97 13.52 21.88
C THR A 454 -11.19 12.02 22.22
N LYS A 455 -12.31 11.70 22.89
CA LYS A 455 -12.62 10.36 23.40
C LYS A 455 -13.48 9.55 22.42
N ASP A 456 -14.37 10.23 21.72
CA ASP A 456 -15.44 9.62 20.94
C ASP A 456 -15.88 10.47 19.74
N GLY A 457 -15.32 11.66 19.53
CA GLY A 457 -15.71 12.55 18.44
C GLY A 457 -17.08 13.19 18.60
N ALA A 458 -17.68 13.15 19.80
CA ALA A 458 -18.98 13.73 20.04
C ALA A 458 -18.92 15.27 20.04
N ASP A 459 -19.92 15.93 19.45
CA ASP A 459 -20.12 17.38 19.55
C ASP A 459 -20.47 17.73 21.01
N THR A 460 -19.55 18.39 21.71
CA THR A 460 -19.73 18.72 23.13
C THR A 460 -20.97 19.55 23.40
N ARG A 461 -21.42 20.39 22.44
CA ARG A 461 -22.63 21.21 22.58
C ARG A 461 -23.92 20.40 22.59
N ARG A 462 -23.89 19.19 22.03
CA ARG A 462 -25.02 18.25 22.00
C ARG A 462 -24.97 17.26 23.17
N THR A 463 -23.77 16.86 23.57
CA THR A 463 -23.57 15.82 24.60
C THR A 463 -23.67 16.36 26.02
N TYR A 464 -23.25 17.60 26.27
CA TYR A 464 -23.18 18.18 27.61
C TYR A 464 -24.20 19.29 27.80
N ALA A 465 -24.60 19.53 29.06
CA ALA A 465 -25.53 20.60 29.40
C ALA A 465 -24.89 21.98 29.15
N SER A 466 -25.72 22.97 28.80
CA SER A 466 -25.24 24.33 28.45
C SER A 466 -24.39 25.01 29.53
N LYS A 467 -24.60 24.65 30.81
CA LYS A 467 -23.88 25.17 31.99
C LYS A 467 -22.62 24.36 32.37
N THR A 468 -22.32 23.27 31.68
CA THR A 468 -21.12 22.46 31.96
C THR A 468 -19.87 23.30 31.73
N ASP A 469 -18.94 23.28 32.68
CA ASP A 469 -17.65 23.98 32.59
C ASP A 469 -16.76 23.34 31.52
N ILE A 470 -16.39 24.14 30.52
CA ILE A 470 -15.53 23.68 29.43
C ILE A 470 -14.09 23.53 29.88
N THR A 471 -13.65 24.32 30.87
CA THR A 471 -12.29 24.30 31.38
C THR A 471 -12.01 22.96 32.05
N GLY A 472 -12.88 22.53 32.97
CA GLY A 472 -12.81 21.20 33.58
C GLY A 472 -12.85 20.07 32.56
N LEU A 473 -13.70 20.18 31.53
CA LEU A 473 -13.83 19.18 30.47
C LEU A 473 -12.53 19.03 29.65
N VAL A 474 -11.92 20.13 29.21
CA VAL A 474 -10.66 20.05 28.44
C VAL A 474 -9.47 19.63 29.31
N ILE A 475 -9.47 19.98 30.61
CA ILE A 475 -8.46 19.47 31.56
C ILE A 475 -8.53 17.94 31.59
N GLU A 476 -9.71 17.38 31.86
CA GLU A 476 -9.91 15.92 31.92
C GLU A 476 -9.60 15.21 30.61
N ALA A 477 -9.92 15.84 29.48
CA ALA A 477 -9.63 15.32 28.15
C ALA A 477 -8.12 15.09 27.91
N VAL A 478 -7.26 15.87 28.57
CA VAL A 478 -5.80 15.82 28.42
C VAL A 478 -5.13 15.04 29.55
N THR A 479 -5.59 15.21 30.80
CA THR A 479 -4.92 14.62 31.96
C THR A 479 -5.25 13.14 32.13
N THR A 480 -6.52 12.76 32.01
CA THR A 480 -7.01 11.46 32.51
C THR A 480 -7.75 10.64 31.45
N THR A 481 -8.37 11.30 30.47
CA THR A 481 -9.17 10.62 29.45
C THR A 481 -8.31 10.07 28.33
N VAL A 482 -8.55 8.82 27.93
CA VAL A 482 -7.91 8.18 26.78
C VAL A 482 -8.35 8.85 25.49
N VAL A 483 -7.41 9.14 24.59
CA VAL A 483 -7.71 9.65 23.25
C VAL A 483 -8.02 8.48 22.31
N ASP A 484 -9.18 8.50 21.66
CA ASP A 484 -9.54 7.60 20.56
C ASP A 484 -9.60 8.42 19.26
N TRP A 485 -8.44 8.59 18.64
CA TRP A 485 -8.28 9.48 17.50
C TRP A 485 -9.06 9.05 16.25
N PRO A 486 -9.10 7.74 15.88
CA PRO A 486 -9.95 7.26 14.80
C PRO A 486 -11.42 7.67 14.99
N LYS A 487 -11.99 7.43 16.18
CA LYS A 487 -13.38 7.85 16.48
C LYS A 487 -13.55 9.37 16.49
N THR A 488 -12.55 10.09 16.98
CA THR A 488 -12.57 11.56 17.00
C THR A 488 -12.75 12.14 15.59
N LEU A 489 -12.07 11.55 14.60
CA LEU A 489 -12.13 11.98 13.20
C LEU A 489 -13.34 11.47 12.41
N GLU A 490 -14.20 10.63 13.01
CA GLU A 490 -15.51 10.31 12.40
C GLU A 490 -16.44 11.52 12.42
N PHE A 491 -16.24 12.44 13.38
CA PHE A 491 -17.05 13.63 13.64
C PHE A 491 -18.55 13.29 13.73
N SER A 492 -19.05 13.03 14.94
CA SER A 492 -20.44 12.58 15.18
C SER A 492 -21.53 13.65 14.95
N GLY A 493 -21.37 14.51 13.94
CA GLY A 493 -22.30 15.56 13.54
C GLY A 493 -23.17 15.20 12.33
N GLU A 494 -24.07 16.11 11.93
CA GLU A 494 -24.97 15.93 10.78
C GLU A 494 -24.26 15.92 9.41
N LYS A 495 -23.05 16.49 9.33
CA LYS A 495 -22.25 16.56 8.10
C LYS A 495 -20.84 16.02 8.35
N ARG A 496 -20.44 15.03 7.55
CA ARG A 496 -19.06 14.54 7.51
C ARG A 496 -18.12 15.67 7.06
N ALA A 497 -16.92 15.74 7.64
CA ALA A 497 -15.91 16.70 7.19
C ALA A 497 -15.54 16.44 5.72
N SER A 498 -15.56 17.50 4.91
CA SER A 498 -15.03 17.49 3.54
C SER A 498 -13.56 17.90 3.51
N HIS A 499 -13.17 18.77 4.44
CA HIS A 499 -11.82 19.33 4.55
C HIS A 499 -11.40 19.29 6.01
N ILE A 500 -10.17 18.86 6.27
CA ILE A 500 -9.54 18.95 7.59
C ILE A 500 -8.27 19.79 7.47
N ILE A 501 -8.29 20.95 8.11
CA ILE A 501 -7.11 21.80 8.23
C ILE A 501 -6.38 21.38 9.50
N THR A 502 -5.15 20.89 9.36
CA THR A 502 -4.33 20.46 10.48
C THR A 502 -3.34 21.55 10.86
N LEU A 503 -3.34 21.92 12.14
CA LEU A 503 -2.36 22.82 12.74
C LEU A 503 -1.61 22.07 13.84
N GLY A 504 -0.46 21.52 13.49
CA GLY A 504 0.35 20.74 14.42
C GLY A 504 1.67 20.38 13.77
N SER A 505 2.69 20.13 14.59
CA SER A 505 4.03 19.89 14.11
C SER A 505 4.30 18.42 13.73
N GLY A 506 5.47 18.20 13.12
CA GLY A 506 5.96 16.88 12.75
C GLY A 506 5.06 16.14 11.76
N ARG A 507 4.51 15.00 12.19
CA ARG A 507 3.75 14.05 11.36
C ARG A 507 2.25 14.04 11.66
N PHE A 508 1.73 15.12 12.24
CA PHE A 508 0.33 15.20 12.63
C PHE A 508 -0.62 15.12 11.42
N SER A 509 -0.33 15.87 10.35
CA SER A 509 -1.06 15.82 9.09
C SER A 509 -1.07 14.43 8.46
N ASP A 510 0.08 13.73 8.44
CA ASP A 510 0.18 12.33 7.98
C ASP A 510 -0.74 11.40 8.77
N MET A 511 -0.80 11.56 10.09
CA MET A 511 -1.62 10.73 10.98
C MET A 511 -3.11 10.93 10.72
N VAL A 512 -3.53 12.19 10.54
CA VAL A 512 -4.92 12.53 10.18
C VAL A 512 -5.25 11.95 8.80
N TYR A 513 -4.41 12.21 7.79
CA TYR A 513 -4.61 11.71 6.43
C TYR A 513 -4.78 10.20 6.39
N LYS A 514 -3.90 9.42 7.04
CA LYS A 514 -3.99 7.95 7.05
C LYS A 514 -5.31 7.37 7.56
N LEU A 515 -6.04 8.12 8.39
CA LEU A 515 -7.32 7.69 8.96
C LEU A 515 -8.50 8.06 8.06
N VAL A 516 -8.41 9.19 7.35
CA VAL A 516 -9.47 9.68 6.47
C VAL A 516 -9.21 9.41 4.99
N ASP A 517 -8.08 8.80 4.65
CA ASP A 517 -7.75 8.41 3.29
C ASP A 517 -8.82 7.49 2.71
N GLY A 518 -9.25 7.78 1.49
CA GLY A 518 -10.36 7.08 0.84
C GLY A 518 -11.77 7.45 1.30
N CYS A 519 -11.91 8.32 2.32
CA CYS A 519 -13.20 8.80 2.81
C CYS A 519 -13.73 10.03 2.05
N GLY A 520 -12.98 10.53 1.07
CA GLY A 520 -13.28 11.75 0.34
C GLY A 520 -13.05 13.03 1.12
N VAL A 521 -12.05 13.03 2.00
CA VAL A 521 -11.68 14.17 2.85
C VAL A 521 -10.34 14.74 2.40
N ARG A 522 -10.29 16.04 2.08
CA ARG A 522 -9.04 16.75 1.78
C ARG A 522 -8.37 17.17 3.08
N VAL A 523 -7.13 16.72 3.30
CA VAL A 523 -6.31 17.17 4.45
C VAL A 523 -5.36 18.27 3.99
N ILE A 524 -5.34 19.39 4.72
CA ILE A 524 -4.46 20.53 4.45
C ILE A 524 -3.57 20.76 5.68
N ASP A 525 -2.26 20.63 5.50
CA ASP A 525 -1.28 20.99 6.51
C ASP A 525 -1.07 22.51 6.51
N GLY A 526 -1.75 23.17 7.46
CA GLY A 526 -1.68 24.62 7.61
C GLY A 526 -0.34 25.13 8.14
N THR A 527 0.63 24.26 8.45
CA THR A 527 1.94 24.65 8.98
C THR A 527 3.03 24.66 7.90
N LYS A 528 2.97 23.75 6.91
CA LYS A 528 4.02 23.53 5.91
C LYS A 528 3.93 24.47 4.71
N PHE A 529 5.08 25.04 4.34
CA PHE A 529 5.27 25.87 3.15
C PHE A 529 5.54 25.03 1.90
N ASP A 530 6.51 24.12 2.02
CA ASP A 530 6.82 23.11 1.01
C ASP A 530 5.94 21.89 1.25
N ALA A 531 5.00 21.64 0.36
CA ALA A 531 4.33 20.37 0.33
C ALA A 531 5.18 19.42 -0.54
N GLY A 532 5.46 18.22 -0.02
CA GLY A 532 6.05 17.15 -0.81
C GLY A 532 5.09 16.74 -1.95
N ASP A 533 4.43 15.60 -1.81
CA ASP A 533 3.39 15.21 -2.76
C ASP A 533 2.05 15.89 -2.40
N THR A 534 1.79 17.07 -2.98
CA THR A 534 0.54 17.85 -2.80
C THR A 534 -0.73 17.09 -3.22
N SER A 535 -0.60 16.00 -3.99
CA SER A 535 -1.74 15.18 -4.37
C SER A 535 -2.39 14.48 -3.17
N VAL A 536 -1.63 14.28 -2.09
CA VAL A 536 -2.04 13.53 -0.89
C VAL A 536 -2.49 14.47 0.23
N ILE A 537 -1.61 15.40 0.61
CA ILE A 537 -1.86 16.39 1.67
C ILE A 537 -1.54 17.78 1.12
N GLY A 538 -2.50 18.68 1.24
CA GLY A 538 -2.34 20.06 0.81
C GLY A 538 -1.42 20.87 1.72
N GLY A 539 -0.76 21.88 1.16
CA GLY A 539 0.10 22.79 1.92
C GLY A 539 -0.60 24.07 2.34
N LYS A 540 0.08 24.91 3.13
CA LYS A 540 -0.43 26.21 3.61
C LYS A 540 -0.96 27.11 2.49
N ALA A 541 -0.34 27.07 1.30
CA ALA A 541 -0.76 27.87 0.15
C ALA A 541 -2.21 27.57 -0.33
N GLU A 542 -2.75 26.38 -0.07
CA GLU A 542 -4.15 26.07 -0.43
C GLU A 542 -5.14 26.90 0.39
N LEU A 543 -4.81 27.28 1.63
CA LEU A 543 -5.68 28.13 2.46
C LEU A 543 -5.89 29.53 1.86
N PHE A 544 -4.95 29.97 1.03
CA PHE A 544 -4.90 31.32 0.46
C PHE A 544 -5.22 31.36 -1.04
N THR A 545 -5.46 30.21 -1.67
CA THR A 545 -5.80 30.20 -3.10
C THR A 545 -7.08 30.99 -3.38
N GLN A 546 -7.05 31.74 -4.47
CA GLN A 546 -8.18 32.53 -4.95
C GLN A 546 -9.13 31.70 -5.83
N ASN A 547 -8.66 30.56 -6.32
CA ASN A 547 -9.41 29.68 -7.21
C ASN A 547 -10.14 28.61 -6.40
N LEU A 548 -11.47 28.59 -6.48
CA LEU A 548 -12.26 27.58 -5.79
C LEU A 548 -11.95 26.18 -6.31
N ALA A 549 -11.55 25.99 -7.57
CA ALA A 549 -11.20 24.68 -8.10
C ALA A 549 -9.94 24.07 -7.44
N ASP A 550 -9.02 24.92 -6.95
CA ASP A 550 -7.82 24.47 -6.23
C ASP A 550 -8.15 23.98 -4.81
N LEU A 551 -9.26 24.43 -4.23
CA LEU A 551 -9.84 23.93 -2.98
C LEU A 551 -10.85 22.80 -3.22
N ALA A 552 -11.59 22.86 -4.32
CA ALA A 552 -12.66 21.95 -4.68
C ALA A 552 -12.10 20.67 -5.31
N VAL A 553 -11.38 19.91 -4.48
CA VAL A 553 -11.13 18.50 -4.74
C VAL A 553 -11.55 17.68 -3.51
N PRO A 554 -12.85 17.59 -3.18
CA PRO A 554 -13.32 16.36 -2.56
C PRO A 554 -13.13 15.28 -3.64
N ALA A 555 -12.08 14.48 -3.53
CA ALA A 555 -12.08 13.20 -4.21
C ALA A 555 -13.36 12.49 -3.72
N ALA A 556 -14.25 12.09 -4.63
CA ALA A 556 -15.31 11.15 -4.25
C ALA A 556 -14.66 10.02 -3.44
N SER A 557 -15.32 9.57 -2.37
CA SER A 557 -14.80 8.46 -1.57
C SER A 557 -14.48 7.28 -2.48
N TRP A 558 -13.55 6.39 -2.09
CA TRP A 558 -13.25 5.22 -2.93
C TRP A 558 -14.51 4.41 -3.25
N GLY A 559 -15.43 4.32 -2.28
CA GLY A 559 -16.76 3.74 -2.48
C GLY A 559 -17.50 4.39 -3.64
N GLU A 560 -17.63 5.71 -3.68
CA GLU A 560 -18.35 6.41 -4.74
C GLU A 560 -17.62 6.41 -6.09
N ARG A 561 -16.28 6.51 -6.07
CA ARG A 561 -15.45 6.60 -7.28
C ARG A 561 -15.35 5.26 -8.00
N PHE A 562 -15.28 4.16 -7.25
CA PHE A 562 -15.02 2.83 -7.78
C PHE A 562 -16.20 1.87 -7.62
N GLN A 563 -17.38 2.36 -7.19
CA GLN A 563 -18.58 1.52 -7.10
C GLN A 563 -18.93 0.89 -8.47
N PRO A 564 -19.34 -0.39 -8.47
CA PRO A 564 -19.92 -1.00 -9.64
C PRO A 564 -21.27 -0.34 -9.98
N ARG A 565 -21.66 -0.39 -11.24
CA ARG A 565 -22.93 0.12 -11.74
C ARG A 565 -23.70 -0.96 -12.47
N LEU A 566 -25.01 -0.77 -12.63
CA LEU A 566 -25.82 -1.57 -13.53
C LEU A 566 -26.19 -0.68 -14.73
N GLU A 567 -25.89 -1.12 -15.93
CA GLU A 567 -26.25 -0.43 -17.17
C GLU A 567 -27.16 -1.31 -18.03
N LEU A 568 -28.21 -0.72 -18.59
CA LEU A 568 -29.13 -1.41 -19.51
C LEU A 568 -28.50 -1.46 -20.90
N TYR A 569 -28.23 -2.66 -21.40
CA TYR A 569 -27.65 -2.85 -22.72
C TYR A 569 -28.73 -2.96 -23.81
N SER A 570 -28.30 -2.92 -25.07
CA SER A 570 -29.18 -3.04 -26.24
C SER A 570 -29.92 -4.37 -26.34
N ASP A 571 -29.50 -5.38 -25.58
CA ASP A 571 -30.16 -6.68 -25.45
C ASP A 571 -31.35 -6.67 -24.48
N GLY A 572 -31.60 -5.55 -23.78
CA GLY A 572 -32.67 -5.39 -22.81
C GLY A 572 -32.35 -5.88 -21.40
N TYR A 573 -31.11 -6.31 -21.13
CA TYR A 573 -30.69 -6.78 -19.82
C TYR A 573 -29.75 -5.78 -19.12
N TYR A 574 -29.78 -5.78 -17.79
CA TYR A 574 -28.82 -5.03 -16.99
C TYR A 574 -27.51 -5.81 -16.87
N HIS A 575 -26.40 -5.16 -17.20
CA HIS A 575 -25.06 -5.70 -17.04
C HIS A 575 -24.32 -4.97 -15.93
N LEU A 576 -23.49 -5.73 -15.21
CA LEU A 576 -22.60 -5.20 -14.19
C LEU A 576 -21.40 -4.51 -14.84
N GLU A 577 -21.31 -3.20 -14.61
CA GLU A 577 -20.26 -2.34 -15.13
C GLU A 577 -19.27 -1.93 -14.03
N THR A 578 -17.98 -2.05 -14.35
CA THR A 578 -16.89 -1.46 -13.58
C THR A 578 -15.93 -0.76 -14.55
N ARG A 579 -14.92 -0.09 -14.02
CA ARG A 579 -13.84 0.47 -14.83
C ARG A 579 -13.19 -0.59 -15.74
N LEU A 580 -13.07 -1.83 -15.26
CA LEU A 580 -12.46 -2.93 -16.01
C LEU A 580 -13.27 -3.36 -17.23
N SER A 581 -14.60 -3.29 -17.15
CA SER A 581 -15.50 -3.70 -18.24
C SER A 581 -15.19 -2.94 -19.54
N SER A 582 -14.89 -1.64 -19.46
CA SER A 582 -14.51 -0.83 -20.62
C SER A 582 -13.17 -1.24 -21.26
N VAL A 583 -12.23 -1.77 -20.47
CA VAL A 583 -10.92 -2.24 -20.95
C VAL A 583 -11.08 -3.59 -21.63
N LEU A 584 -11.79 -4.52 -21.00
CA LEU A 584 -11.91 -5.90 -21.48
C LEU A 584 -13.04 -6.12 -22.49
N ARG A 585 -14.00 -5.19 -22.57
CA ARG A 585 -15.26 -5.34 -23.34
C ARG A 585 -16.00 -6.64 -23.00
N ALA A 586 -16.01 -6.94 -21.70
CA ALA A 586 -16.57 -8.12 -21.09
C ALA A 586 -16.96 -7.81 -19.65
N PRO A 587 -17.84 -8.59 -19.02
CA PRO A 587 -18.10 -8.49 -17.58
C PRO A 587 -16.80 -8.53 -16.77
N PRO A 588 -16.78 -7.96 -15.54
CA PRO A 588 -15.57 -7.78 -14.74
C PRO A 588 -15.09 -9.08 -14.05
N ILE A 589 -15.12 -10.19 -14.78
CA ILE A 589 -14.75 -11.53 -14.34
C ILE A 589 -13.77 -12.11 -15.36
N ILE A 590 -12.57 -12.43 -14.88
CA ILE A 590 -11.48 -13.00 -15.66
C ILE A 590 -11.32 -14.48 -15.31
N THR A 591 -11.33 -15.35 -16.31
CA THR A 591 -10.80 -16.70 -16.16
C THR A 591 -9.29 -16.69 -16.30
N ALA A 592 -8.60 -17.07 -15.23
CA ALA A 592 -7.14 -16.99 -15.14
C ALA A 592 -6.45 -17.91 -16.16
N GLY A 593 -5.25 -17.51 -16.59
CA GLY A 593 -4.30 -18.38 -17.28
C GLY A 593 -3.82 -19.50 -16.37
N MET A 594 -4.22 -20.73 -16.67
CA MET A 594 -3.94 -21.92 -15.88
C MET A 594 -3.32 -23.00 -16.76
N THR A 595 -2.12 -23.47 -16.39
CA THR A 595 -1.61 -24.74 -16.91
C THR A 595 -2.12 -25.85 -15.98
N PRO A 596 -2.86 -26.86 -16.47
CA PRO A 596 -3.13 -27.15 -17.89
C PRO A 596 -4.45 -26.58 -18.45
N THR A 597 -5.42 -26.23 -17.61
CA THR A 597 -6.83 -25.99 -17.96
C THR A 597 -7.11 -24.96 -19.06
N THR A 598 -6.33 -23.89 -19.18
CA THR A 598 -6.51 -22.86 -20.23
C THR A 598 -5.42 -22.88 -21.29
N VAL A 599 -4.71 -24.01 -21.41
CA VAL A 599 -3.85 -24.30 -22.56
C VAL A 599 -4.71 -24.68 -23.78
N PRO A 600 -5.75 -25.54 -23.68
CA PRO A 600 -6.59 -25.89 -24.83
C PRO A 600 -7.29 -24.67 -25.44
N TRP A 601 -7.07 -24.47 -26.74
CA TRP A 601 -7.57 -23.31 -27.49
C TRP A 601 -9.11 -23.26 -27.57
N ASP A 602 -9.75 -24.42 -27.59
CA ASP A 602 -11.19 -24.61 -27.69
C ASP A 602 -11.91 -24.21 -26.39
N PHE A 603 -11.36 -24.55 -25.22
CA PHE A 603 -11.88 -24.05 -23.95
C PHE A 603 -11.78 -22.52 -23.86
N VAL A 604 -10.66 -21.95 -24.32
CA VAL A 604 -10.48 -20.49 -24.39
C VAL A 604 -11.52 -19.85 -25.31
N ALA A 605 -11.74 -20.41 -26.50
CA ALA A 605 -12.76 -19.93 -27.42
C ALA A 605 -14.18 -20.04 -26.82
N ALA A 606 -14.50 -21.15 -26.15
CA ALA A 606 -15.80 -21.35 -25.50
C ALA A 606 -16.11 -20.28 -24.44
N VAL A 607 -15.13 -19.93 -23.60
CA VAL A 607 -15.30 -18.90 -22.57
C VAL A 607 -15.47 -17.51 -23.19
N ILE A 608 -14.75 -17.20 -24.27
CA ILE A 608 -14.91 -15.94 -25.01
C ILE A 608 -16.29 -15.86 -25.67
N ASN A 609 -16.76 -16.96 -26.28
CA ASN A 609 -18.10 -17.06 -26.89
C ASN A 609 -19.22 -16.93 -25.85
N ALA A 610 -18.98 -17.37 -24.62
CA ALA A 610 -19.89 -17.15 -23.49
C ALA A 610 -19.91 -15.68 -22.99
N GLY A 611 -19.08 -14.81 -23.56
CA GLY A 611 -19.05 -13.37 -23.25
C GLY A 611 -17.99 -12.97 -22.23
N TYR A 612 -17.21 -13.90 -21.66
CA TYR A 612 -16.25 -13.64 -20.59
C TYR A 612 -14.81 -13.47 -21.06
N HIS A 613 -13.98 -12.84 -20.22
CA HIS A 613 -12.55 -12.70 -20.47
C HIS A 613 -11.79 -13.94 -19.97
N ILE A 614 -10.81 -14.41 -20.74
CA ILE A 614 -9.95 -15.55 -20.39
C ILE A 614 -8.54 -15.37 -20.95
N GLU A 615 -7.56 -15.92 -20.24
CA GLU A 615 -6.16 -15.91 -20.67
C GLU A 615 -5.73 -17.28 -21.22
N LEU A 616 -5.21 -17.29 -22.46
CA LEU A 616 -4.58 -18.47 -23.06
C LEU A 616 -3.25 -18.75 -22.37
N ALA A 617 -3.11 -19.90 -21.72
CA ALA A 617 -1.92 -20.25 -20.95
C ALA A 617 -0.76 -20.65 -21.87
N GLY A 618 0.21 -19.74 -22.03
CA GLY A 618 1.44 -19.98 -22.80
C GLY A 618 2.34 -21.08 -22.21
N GLY A 619 2.20 -21.38 -20.92
CA GLY A 619 3.05 -22.36 -20.21
C GLY A 619 2.91 -23.81 -20.69
N GLY A 620 1.84 -24.14 -21.43
CA GLY A 620 1.65 -25.46 -22.04
C GLY A 620 2.30 -25.61 -23.43
N TYR A 621 2.83 -24.53 -24.00
CA TYR A 621 3.46 -24.56 -25.32
C TYR A 621 4.99 -24.57 -25.18
N HIS A 622 5.66 -25.46 -25.93
CA HIS A 622 7.11 -25.67 -25.83
C HIS A 622 7.90 -25.10 -27.02
N ASN A 623 7.21 -24.66 -28.08
CA ASN A 623 7.79 -24.07 -29.27
C ASN A 623 6.81 -23.06 -29.90
N ALA A 624 7.35 -22.19 -30.76
CA ALA A 624 6.59 -21.11 -31.39
C ALA A 624 5.45 -21.62 -32.29
N ALA A 625 5.69 -22.66 -33.10
CA ALA A 625 4.70 -23.17 -34.05
C ALA A 625 3.43 -23.71 -33.37
N ALA A 626 3.59 -24.46 -32.27
CA ALA A 626 2.47 -24.97 -31.49
C ALA A 626 1.65 -23.84 -30.85
N PHE A 627 2.33 -22.80 -30.34
CA PHE A 627 1.66 -21.65 -29.74
C PHE A 627 0.92 -20.79 -30.79
N GLU A 628 1.55 -20.55 -31.94
CA GLU A 628 0.95 -19.87 -33.09
C GLU A 628 -0.31 -20.60 -33.56
N THR A 629 -0.22 -21.92 -33.76
CA THR A 629 -1.36 -22.74 -34.17
C THR A 629 -2.54 -22.61 -33.21
N ALA A 630 -2.28 -22.57 -31.90
CA ALA A 630 -3.34 -22.39 -30.91
C ALA A 630 -3.96 -21.00 -30.98
N ILE A 631 -3.15 -19.94 -31.09
CA ILE A 631 -3.63 -18.57 -31.23
C ILE A 631 -4.49 -18.42 -32.48
N ASP A 632 -4.05 -18.96 -33.63
CA ASP A 632 -4.79 -18.90 -34.89
C ASP A 632 -6.14 -19.62 -34.78
N LYS A 633 -6.19 -20.76 -34.07
CA LYS A 633 -7.44 -21.48 -33.80
C LYS A 633 -8.37 -20.69 -32.88
N VAL A 634 -7.87 -20.05 -31.82
CA VAL A 634 -8.69 -19.14 -31.00
C VAL A 634 -9.23 -18.00 -31.86
N ALA A 635 -8.37 -17.31 -32.62
CA ALA A 635 -8.75 -16.19 -33.46
C ALA A 635 -9.84 -16.54 -34.47
N SER A 636 -9.82 -17.76 -35.01
CA SER A 636 -10.81 -18.25 -35.98
C SER A 636 -12.15 -18.66 -35.36
N ASN A 637 -12.24 -18.79 -34.02
CA ASN A 637 -13.41 -19.35 -33.32
C ASN A 637 -13.98 -18.42 -32.24
N ILE A 638 -13.62 -17.13 -32.24
CA ILE A 638 -14.17 -16.12 -31.33
C ILE A 638 -14.95 -15.04 -32.09
N PRO A 639 -15.87 -14.32 -31.43
CA PRO A 639 -16.67 -13.29 -32.08
C PRO A 639 -15.81 -12.11 -32.55
N ALA A 640 -16.18 -11.52 -33.69
CA ALA A 640 -15.50 -10.32 -34.20
C ALA A 640 -15.52 -9.19 -33.15
N GLY A 641 -14.39 -8.51 -32.99
CA GLY A 641 -14.23 -7.43 -32.02
C GLY A 641 -13.82 -7.88 -30.61
N ARG A 642 -13.73 -9.19 -30.34
CA ARG A 642 -13.14 -9.75 -29.11
C ARG A 642 -11.64 -10.00 -29.30
N GLY A 643 -10.85 -9.65 -28.29
CA GLY A 643 -9.40 -9.86 -28.27
C GLY A 643 -8.95 -11.11 -27.51
N ILE A 644 -7.78 -11.61 -27.88
CA ILE A 644 -7.06 -12.70 -27.20
C ILE A 644 -6.10 -12.10 -26.17
N THR A 645 -6.06 -12.67 -24.97
CA THR A 645 -5.04 -12.36 -23.96
C THR A 645 -4.17 -13.59 -23.71
N CYS A 646 -2.85 -13.43 -23.81
CA CYS A 646 -1.88 -14.52 -23.59
C CYS A 646 -1.26 -14.40 -22.19
N ASN A 647 -1.30 -15.48 -21.39
CA ASN A 647 -0.61 -15.53 -20.10
C ASN A 647 0.74 -16.24 -20.23
N LEU A 648 1.83 -15.52 -19.96
CA LEU A 648 3.21 -16.03 -20.01
C LEU A 648 3.83 -16.14 -18.61
N ILE A 649 4.79 -17.06 -18.44
CA ILE A 649 5.43 -17.34 -17.16
C ILE A 649 6.82 -16.68 -17.13
N TYR A 650 6.99 -15.63 -16.32
CA TYR A 650 8.22 -14.83 -16.33
C TYR A 650 9.46 -15.60 -15.87
N VAL A 651 9.30 -16.57 -14.97
CA VAL A 651 10.40 -17.40 -14.45
C VAL A 651 10.90 -18.47 -15.45
N ASP A 652 10.28 -18.58 -16.62
CA ASP A 652 10.78 -19.40 -17.75
C ASP A 652 11.33 -18.49 -18.86
N PRO A 653 12.60 -18.02 -18.75
CA PRO A 653 13.19 -17.12 -19.73
C PRO A 653 13.32 -17.77 -21.12
N LYS A 654 13.39 -19.11 -21.19
CA LYS A 654 13.45 -19.82 -22.46
C LYS A 654 12.12 -19.71 -23.20
N ALA A 655 11.01 -19.86 -22.48
CA ALA A 655 9.67 -19.69 -23.07
C ALA A 655 9.44 -18.24 -23.51
N ILE A 656 9.71 -17.28 -22.63
CA ILE A 656 9.58 -15.84 -22.93
C ILE A 656 10.38 -15.46 -24.19
N GLY A 657 11.59 -15.99 -24.34
CA GLY A 657 12.47 -15.69 -25.46
C GLY A 657 11.90 -15.98 -26.84
N TYR A 658 10.98 -16.95 -26.98
CA TYR A 658 10.30 -17.20 -28.26
C TYR A 658 8.85 -16.65 -28.28
N GLN A 659 8.18 -16.59 -27.13
CA GLN A 659 6.77 -16.19 -27.03
C GLN A 659 6.56 -14.70 -27.31
N ILE A 660 7.41 -13.82 -26.76
CA ILE A 660 7.29 -12.37 -26.95
C ILE A 660 7.52 -11.97 -28.42
N PRO A 661 8.59 -12.42 -29.11
CA PRO A 661 8.77 -12.14 -30.54
C PRO A 661 7.62 -12.69 -31.41
N LEU A 662 7.10 -13.87 -31.09
CA LEU A 662 5.96 -14.45 -31.82
C LEU A 662 4.71 -13.58 -31.67
N ILE A 663 4.36 -13.16 -30.46
CA ILE A 663 3.20 -12.27 -30.23
C ILE A 663 3.36 -10.98 -31.04
N ARG A 664 4.54 -10.36 -31.03
CA ARG A 664 4.84 -9.17 -31.83
C ARG A 664 4.59 -9.39 -33.33
N GLN A 665 5.03 -10.53 -33.85
CA GLN A 665 4.82 -10.91 -35.25
C GLN A 665 3.33 -11.10 -35.57
N LEU A 666 2.58 -11.79 -34.71
CA LEU A 666 1.16 -12.07 -34.91
C LEU A 666 0.30 -10.81 -34.83
N VAL A 667 0.58 -9.91 -33.89
CA VAL A 667 -0.11 -8.60 -33.82
C VAL A 667 0.13 -7.79 -35.09
N ARG A 668 1.37 -7.74 -35.60
CA ARG A 668 1.70 -7.06 -36.87
C ARG A 668 1.01 -7.68 -38.08
N ARG A 669 0.67 -8.97 -38.03
CA ARG A 669 -0.13 -9.67 -39.06
C ARG A 669 -1.64 -9.40 -38.94
N GLY A 670 -2.09 -8.70 -37.90
CA GLY A 670 -3.50 -8.40 -37.66
C GLY A 670 -4.24 -9.47 -36.86
N VAL A 671 -3.55 -10.43 -36.25
CA VAL A 671 -4.18 -11.38 -35.30
C VAL A 671 -4.65 -10.59 -34.07
N PRO A 672 -5.89 -10.79 -33.58
CA PRO A 672 -6.50 -9.96 -32.54
C PRO A 672 -5.96 -10.26 -31.14
N ILE A 673 -4.65 -10.21 -30.93
CA ILE A 673 -4.03 -10.30 -29.59
C ILE A 673 -4.06 -8.90 -28.97
N GLU A 674 -4.95 -8.71 -28.00
CA GLU A 674 -5.15 -7.41 -27.35
C GLU A 674 -4.50 -7.33 -25.97
N GLY A 675 -4.18 -8.46 -25.34
CA GLY A 675 -3.67 -8.49 -23.98
C GLY A 675 -2.49 -9.40 -23.75
N LEU A 676 -1.67 -9.04 -22.77
CA LEU A 676 -0.58 -9.85 -22.25
C LEU A 676 -0.68 -9.93 -20.72
N THR A 677 -0.63 -11.13 -20.15
CA THR A 677 -0.53 -11.32 -18.71
C THR A 677 0.82 -11.94 -18.38
N ILE A 678 1.54 -11.34 -17.43
CA ILE A 678 2.79 -11.87 -16.90
C ILE A 678 2.55 -12.46 -15.51
N GLY A 679 2.69 -13.78 -15.42
CA GLY A 679 2.59 -14.56 -14.19
C GLY A 679 3.93 -14.93 -13.59
N ALA A 680 3.92 -15.35 -12.32
CA ALA A 680 5.08 -15.83 -11.55
C ALA A 680 6.25 -14.83 -11.43
N GLY A 681 5.99 -13.53 -11.55
CA GLY A 681 6.98 -12.46 -11.39
C GLY A 681 6.46 -11.13 -11.94
N VAL A 682 7.10 -10.04 -11.54
CA VAL A 682 6.89 -8.71 -12.13
C VAL A 682 8.18 -8.32 -12.86
N PRO A 683 8.15 -8.01 -14.17
CA PRO A 683 9.32 -7.55 -14.90
C PRO A 683 9.86 -6.23 -14.34
N SER A 684 11.11 -5.89 -14.69
CA SER A 684 11.59 -4.53 -14.39
C SER A 684 10.79 -3.50 -15.21
N PRO A 685 10.72 -2.24 -14.76
CA PRO A 685 10.04 -1.18 -15.50
C PRO A 685 10.49 -1.03 -16.96
N GLU A 686 11.77 -1.28 -17.25
CA GLU A 686 12.34 -1.20 -18.61
C GLU A 686 11.85 -2.35 -19.50
N VAL A 687 11.76 -3.57 -18.95
CA VAL A 687 11.22 -4.73 -19.67
C VAL A 687 9.72 -4.56 -19.90
N ALA A 688 8.99 -4.07 -18.90
CA ALA A 688 7.56 -3.79 -19.05
C ALA A 688 7.30 -2.71 -20.11
N ALA A 689 8.12 -1.65 -20.15
CA ALA A 689 8.05 -0.62 -21.18
C ALA A 689 8.23 -1.20 -22.59
N GLU A 690 9.20 -2.11 -22.79
CA GLU A 690 9.37 -2.81 -24.08
C GLU A 690 8.08 -3.52 -24.51
N TYR A 691 7.40 -4.21 -23.60
CA TYR A 691 6.18 -4.93 -23.92
C TYR A 691 5.02 -3.98 -24.25
N ILE A 692 4.87 -2.91 -23.47
CA ILE A 692 3.81 -1.91 -23.64
C ILE A 692 3.97 -1.15 -24.98
N GLU A 693 5.20 -0.75 -25.32
CA GLU A 693 5.45 0.13 -26.47
C GLU A 693 5.59 -0.63 -27.79
N THR A 694 6.06 -1.89 -27.77
CA THR A 694 6.46 -2.58 -29.01
C THR A 694 5.51 -3.67 -29.49
N LEU A 695 4.64 -4.20 -28.62
CA LEU A 695 3.80 -5.35 -28.97
C LEU A 695 2.51 -4.97 -29.69
N GLY A 696 2.00 -3.74 -29.49
CA GLY A 696 0.70 -3.32 -30.05
C GLY A 696 -0.51 -3.88 -29.30
N ILE A 697 -0.32 -4.31 -28.05
CA ILE A 697 -1.39 -4.73 -27.13
C ILE A 697 -2.14 -3.51 -26.57
N LYS A 698 -3.37 -3.72 -26.09
CA LYS A 698 -4.26 -2.70 -25.51
C LYS A 698 -4.24 -2.66 -23.99
N HIS A 699 -3.88 -3.78 -23.36
CA HIS A 699 -3.71 -3.87 -21.91
C HIS A 699 -2.64 -4.87 -21.54
N ILE A 700 -2.04 -4.68 -20.36
CA ILE A 700 -1.11 -5.64 -19.77
C ILE A 700 -1.54 -5.98 -18.35
N SER A 701 -1.40 -7.22 -17.93
CA SER A 701 -1.70 -7.66 -16.58
C SER A 701 -0.47 -8.21 -15.86
N PHE A 702 -0.37 -7.93 -14.57
CA PHE A 702 0.66 -8.50 -13.70
C PHE A 702 0.01 -9.22 -12.52
N LYS A 703 0.62 -10.33 -12.09
CA LYS A 703 0.17 -11.13 -10.92
C LYS A 703 1.14 -10.96 -9.74
N PRO A 704 1.13 -9.83 -9.02
CA PRO A 704 2.02 -9.63 -7.88
C PRO A 704 1.64 -10.53 -6.70
N GLY A 705 2.63 -11.20 -6.11
CA GLY A 705 2.44 -12.10 -4.96
C GLY A 705 2.89 -11.54 -3.61
N SER A 706 3.31 -10.26 -3.55
CA SER A 706 3.78 -9.58 -2.33
C SER A 706 3.58 -8.07 -2.40
N ILE A 707 3.67 -7.38 -1.25
CA ILE A 707 3.63 -5.90 -1.17
C ILE A 707 4.71 -5.26 -2.05
N ARG A 708 5.93 -5.82 -2.05
CA ARG A 708 7.02 -5.35 -2.91
C ARG A 708 6.66 -5.44 -4.38
N ALA A 709 6.10 -6.57 -4.82
CA ALA A 709 5.68 -6.76 -6.19
C ALA A 709 4.53 -5.83 -6.60
N ILE A 710 3.61 -5.49 -5.67
CA ILE A 710 2.58 -4.47 -5.91
C ILE A 710 3.24 -3.11 -6.19
N ARG A 711 4.24 -2.69 -5.41
CA ARG A 711 4.98 -1.44 -5.65
C ARG A 711 5.71 -1.45 -7.00
N GLU A 712 6.28 -2.59 -7.40
CA GLU A 712 6.91 -2.74 -8.73
C GLU A 712 5.87 -2.51 -9.86
N VAL A 713 4.64 -3.01 -9.72
CA VAL A 713 3.54 -2.72 -10.67
C VAL A 713 3.17 -1.24 -10.68
N ILE A 714 3.13 -0.59 -9.51
CA ILE A 714 2.85 0.85 -9.38
C ILE A 714 3.92 1.68 -10.11
N GLU A 715 5.21 1.33 -9.98
CA GLU A 715 6.29 2.02 -10.69
C GLU A 715 6.18 1.87 -12.22
N ILE A 716 5.72 0.72 -12.71
CA ILE A 716 5.40 0.55 -14.14
C ILE A 716 4.25 1.48 -14.53
N ALA A 717 3.16 1.51 -13.76
CA ALA A 717 1.99 2.34 -14.03
C ALA A 717 2.32 3.84 -14.06
N LYS A 718 3.21 4.29 -13.17
CA LYS A 718 3.69 5.67 -13.10
C LYS A 718 4.39 6.10 -14.39
N ARG A 719 5.12 5.19 -15.06
CA ARG A 719 5.82 5.48 -16.32
C ARG A 719 4.90 5.49 -17.55
N HIS A 720 3.75 4.83 -17.49
CA HIS A 720 2.81 4.71 -18.61
C HIS A 720 1.38 5.15 -18.21
N PRO A 721 1.17 6.43 -17.81
CA PRO A 721 -0.06 6.89 -17.17
C PRO A 721 -1.33 6.77 -18.03
N SER A 722 -1.20 6.61 -19.34
CA SER A 722 -2.34 6.43 -20.28
C SER A 722 -2.59 4.97 -20.69
N PHE A 723 -1.73 4.02 -20.29
CA PHE A 723 -1.82 2.63 -20.72
C PHE A 723 -2.51 1.76 -19.66
N PRO A 724 -3.56 0.97 -20.00
CA PRO A 724 -4.25 0.12 -19.03
C PRO A 724 -3.37 -1.00 -18.45
N ILE A 725 -3.20 -0.99 -17.12
CA ILE A 725 -2.47 -2.02 -16.36
C ILE A 725 -3.41 -2.71 -15.38
N ILE A 726 -3.62 -4.01 -15.58
CA ILE A 726 -4.46 -4.83 -14.71
C ILE A 726 -3.59 -5.46 -13.63
N LEU A 727 -3.79 -5.05 -12.39
CA LEU A 727 -3.14 -5.64 -11.22
C LEU A 727 -4.00 -6.79 -10.71
N GLN A 728 -3.61 -8.02 -11.03
CA GLN A 728 -4.28 -9.25 -10.62
C GLN A 728 -3.71 -9.74 -9.28
N TRP A 729 -4.23 -9.20 -8.17
CA TRP A 729 -3.80 -9.61 -6.83
C TRP A 729 -4.31 -11.02 -6.49
N THR A 730 -3.38 -11.90 -6.12
CA THR A 730 -3.70 -13.25 -5.62
C THR A 730 -2.93 -13.53 -4.35
N GLY A 731 -3.66 -13.87 -3.27
CA GLY A 731 -3.08 -14.27 -1.99
C GLY A 731 -2.67 -15.75 -1.97
N GLY A 732 -2.14 -16.20 -0.83
CA GLY A 732 -1.63 -17.57 -0.67
C GLY A 732 -2.69 -18.67 -0.78
N ARG A 733 -3.98 -18.34 -0.63
CA ARG A 733 -5.10 -19.30 -0.73
C ARG A 733 -5.46 -19.72 -2.17
N GLY A 734 -4.74 -19.25 -3.18
CA GLY A 734 -4.95 -19.60 -4.59
C GLY A 734 -4.60 -21.05 -4.92
N GLY A 735 -5.11 -21.59 -6.04
CA GLY A 735 -4.73 -22.91 -6.54
C GLY A 735 -3.45 -22.85 -7.38
N GLY A 736 -2.70 -23.96 -7.45
CA GLY A 736 -1.42 -23.96 -8.16
C GLY A 736 -0.31 -23.29 -7.36
N HIS A 737 0.66 -22.66 -8.05
CA HIS A 737 1.71 -21.88 -7.38
C HIS A 737 1.10 -20.72 -6.59
N HIS A 738 1.53 -20.53 -5.35
CA HIS A 738 0.97 -19.50 -4.47
C HIS A 738 2.04 -18.81 -3.62
N SER A 739 1.71 -17.63 -3.09
CA SER A 739 2.53 -16.95 -2.09
C SER A 739 2.25 -17.51 -0.69
N CYS A 740 3.06 -17.09 0.29
CA CYS A 740 2.78 -17.31 1.70
C CYS A 740 2.03 -16.13 2.34
N GLU A 741 1.50 -15.19 1.53
CA GLU A 741 0.82 -13.99 2.01
C GLU A 741 -0.63 -14.26 2.38
N ASP A 742 -1.11 -13.54 3.40
CA ASP A 742 -2.55 -13.36 3.61
C ASP A 742 -3.17 -12.64 2.40
N PHE A 743 -4.45 -12.88 2.16
CA PHE A 743 -5.15 -12.27 1.05
C PHE A 743 -5.52 -10.81 1.30
N HIS A 744 -5.84 -10.44 2.55
CA HIS A 744 -6.41 -9.14 2.88
C HIS A 744 -5.37 -8.12 3.34
N GLU A 745 -4.38 -8.51 4.15
CA GLU A 745 -3.42 -7.54 4.71
C GLU A 745 -2.67 -6.73 3.63
N PRO A 746 -2.09 -7.35 2.58
CA PRO A 746 -1.43 -6.60 1.52
C PRO A 746 -2.38 -5.66 0.75
N LEU A 747 -3.65 -6.07 0.56
CA LEU A 747 -4.66 -5.21 -0.06
C LEU A 747 -4.94 -4.00 0.82
N VAL A 748 -5.19 -4.20 2.11
CA VAL A 748 -5.49 -3.10 3.06
C VAL A 748 -4.33 -2.09 3.14
N GLU A 749 -3.09 -2.58 3.08
CA GLU A 749 -1.90 -1.72 3.12
C GLU A 749 -1.72 -0.93 1.82
N MET A 750 -1.90 -1.58 0.67
CA MET A 750 -1.51 -1.02 -0.63
C MET A 750 -2.65 -0.35 -1.40
N TYR A 751 -3.92 -0.52 -0.98
CA TYR A 751 -5.07 -0.02 -1.73
C TYR A 751 -4.97 1.48 -2.06
N SER A 752 -4.55 2.30 -1.08
CA SER A 752 -4.34 3.74 -1.29
C SER A 752 -3.30 4.01 -2.38
N GLU A 753 -2.12 3.40 -2.29
CA GLU A 753 -1.05 3.57 -3.27
C GLU A 753 -1.49 3.11 -4.67
N ILE A 754 -2.25 2.01 -4.77
CA ILE A 754 -2.81 1.51 -6.03
C ILE A 754 -3.80 2.52 -6.63
N ARG A 755 -4.74 3.03 -5.83
CA ARG A 755 -5.82 3.92 -6.31
C ARG A 755 -5.37 5.34 -6.65
N ARG A 756 -4.11 5.70 -6.40
CA ARG A 756 -3.51 6.96 -6.88
C ARG A 756 -3.33 6.99 -8.39
N TYR A 757 -3.27 5.84 -9.04
CA TYR A 757 -3.00 5.73 -10.47
C TYR A 757 -4.25 5.26 -11.23
N GLU A 758 -4.82 6.14 -12.05
CA GLU A 758 -6.07 5.87 -12.79
C GLU A 758 -5.93 4.82 -13.88
N ASN A 759 -4.70 4.50 -14.30
CA ASN A 759 -4.43 3.45 -15.26
C ASN A 759 -4.28 2.06 -14.62
N ILE A 760 -4.32 1.94 -13.28
CA ILE A 760 -4.35 0.65 -12.60
C ILE A 760 -5.79 0.17 -12.39
N TYR A 761 -6.04 -1.05 -12.87
CA TYR A 761 -7.30 -1.79 -12.70
C TYR A 761 -7.06 -2.94 -11.71
N LEU A 762 -7.63 -2.83 -10.51
CA LEU A 762 -7.43 -3.78 -9.42
C LEU A 762 -8.38 -4.97 -9.57
N VAL A 763 -7.83 -6.13 -9.93
CA VAL A 763 -8.54 -7.40 -10.00
C VAL A 763 -8.07 -8.29 -8.86
N VAL A 764 -9.01 -8.91 -8.15
CA VAL A 764 -8.68 -9.79 -7.03
C VAL A 764 -9.09 -11.24 -7.32
N GLY A 765 -8.19 -12.18 -7.01
CA GLY A 765 -8.40 -13.63 -7.18
C GLY A 765 -7.86 -14.41 -6.00
N SER A 766 -8.21 -15.70 -5.91
CA SER A 766 -7.94 -16.65 -4.81
C SER A 766 -9.12 -16.84 -3.85
N GLY A 767 -9.67 -18.05 -3.79
CA GLY A 767 -10.73 -18.44 -2.86
C GLY A 767 -12.15 -18.07 -3.25
N PHE A 768 -12.38 -17.58 -4.47
CA PHE A 768 -13.72 -17.25 -4.99
C PHE A 768 -14.36 -18.44 -5.73
N GLY A 769 -15.69 -18.45 -5.79
CA GLY A 769 -16.45 -19.45 -6.54
C GLY A 769 -17.96 -19.23 -6.63
N ASN A 770 -18.52 -18.21 -5.95
CA ASN A 770 -19.92 -17.81 -6.04
C ASN A 770 -20.11 -16.28 -5.90
N GLY A 771 -21.31 -15.80 -6.21
CA GLY A 771 -21.67 -14.38 -6.15
C GLY A 771 -21.57 -13.75 -4.76
N ALA A 772 -22.10 -14.43 -3.74
CA ALA A 772 -22.08 -13.94 -2.36
C ALA A 772 -20.65 -13.67 -1.84
N GLY A 773 -19.67 -14.51 -2.23
CA GLY A 773 -18.26 -14.30 -1.89
C GLY A 773 -17.58 -13.18 -2.70
N ILE A 774 -18.10 -12.86 -3.88
CA ILE A 774 -17.56 -11.86 -4.81
C ILE A 774 -18.07 -10.45 -4.51
N LEU A 775 -19.37 -10.32 -4.22
CA LEU A 775 -20.06 -9.04 -4.08
C LEU A 775 -19.39 -8.08 -3.07
N PRO A 776 -18.91 -8.54 -1.89
CA PRO A 776 -18.22 -7.65 -0.95
C PRO A 776 -16.96 -6.99 -1.52
N TYR A 777 -16.29 -7.64 -2.47
CA TYR A 777 -15.07 -7.11 -3.11
C TYR A 777 -15.38 -6.11 -4.20
N LEU A 778 -16.41 -6.36 -5.00
CA LEU A 778 -16.89 -5.40 -6.00
C LEU A 778 -17.47 -4.15 -5.34
N THR A 779 -18.29 -4.30 -4.29
CA THR A 779 -18.90 -3.17 -3.56
C THR A 779 -17.93 -2.47 -2.60
N GLY A 780 -16.83 -3.14 -2.25
CA GLY A 780 -15.83 -2.64 -1.32
C GLY A 780 -16.15 -2.83 0.16
N SER A 781 -17.28 -3.44 0.52
CA SER A 781 -17.68 -3.65 1.92
C SER A 781 -16.77 -4.61 2.71
N TRP A 782 -15.96 -5.42 2.01
CA TRP A 782 -14.98 -6.33 2.62
C TRP A 782 -13.98 -5.64 3.55
N SER A 783 -13.66 -4.37 3.31
CA SER A 783 -12.66 -3.60 4.06
C SER A 783 -13.19 -3.02 5.38
N LEU A 784 -14.51 -2.90 5.53
CA LEU A 784 -15.15 -2.28 6.70
C LEU A 784 -14.82 -3.01 8.01
N GLN A 785 -14.73 -4.35 7.97
CA GLN A 785 -14.34 -5.17 9.12
C GLN A 785 -12.91 -4.90 9.62
N PHE A 786 -12.07 -4.28 8.78
CA PHE A 786 -10.70 -3.88 9.13
C PHE A 786 -10.60 -2.42 9.60
N GLY A 787 -11.73 -1.75 9.80
CA GLY A 787 -11.79 -0.33 10.19
C GLY A 787 -11.30 0.60 9.07
N LYS A 788 -11.54 0.23 7.82
CA LYS A 788 -11.19 0.99 6.62
C LYS A 788 -12.45 1.44 5.87
N PRO A 789 -12.39 2.53 5.07
CA PRO A 789 -13.51 2.88 4.20
C PRO A 789 -13.75 1.80 3.14
N SER A 790 -14.89 1.87 2.45
CA SER A 790 -15.20 0.96 1.35
C SER A 790 -14.08 0.95 0.31
N MET A 791 -13.59 -0.25 -0.06
CA MET A 791 -12.49 -0.47 -1.00
C MET A 791 -12.95 -1.32 -2.21
N PRO A 792 -13.76 -0.78 -3.14
CA PRO A 792 -14.22 -1.53 -4.32
C PRO A 792 -13.05 -2.03 -5.18
N CYS A 793 -13.15 -3.24 -5.71
CA CYS A 793 -12.23 -3.80 -6.71
C CYS A 793 -12.86 -3.71 -8.10
N ASP A 794 -12.05 -3.56 -9.15
CA ASP A 794 -12.55 -3.39 -10.52
C ASP A 794 -12.96 -4.73 -11.16
N GLY A 795 -12.51 -5.87 -10.63
CA GLY A 795 -12.96 -7.18 -11.11
C GLY A 795 -12.47 -8.37 -10.28
N ILE A 796 -12.92 -9.55 -10.69
CA ILE A 796 -12.63 -10.83 -10.03
C ILE A 796 -11.88 -11.76 -10.97
N LEU A 797 -10.91 -12.49 -10.42
CA LEU A 797 -10.18 -13.55 -11.11
C LEU A 797 -10.61 -14.93 -10.59
N LEU A 798 -11.09 -15.79 -11.49
CA LEU A 798 -11.48 -17.18 -11.24
C LEU A 798 -10.50 -18.14 -11.92
N GLY A 799 -9.88 -19.02 -11.13
CA GLY A 799 -9.02 -20.09 -11.64
C GLY A 799 -9.64 -21.46 -11.35
N SER A 800 -9.27 -22.01 -10.20
CA SER A 800 -9.79 -23.23 -9.56
C SER A 800 -11.24 -23.61 -9.84
N ARG A 801 -12.16 -22.63 -9.81
CA ARG A 801 -13.59 -22.83 -10.04
C ARG A 801 -13.91 -23.33 -11.45
N MET A 802 -13.12 -22.92 -12.44
CA MET A 802 -13.35 -23.17 -13.86
C MET A 802 -12.90 -24.58 -14.29
N MET A 803 -12.18 -25.32 -13.43
CA MET A 803 -11.67 -26.66 -13.75
C MET A 803 -12.75 -27.74 -13.87
N VAL A 804 -13.94 -27.48 -13.32
CA VAL A 804 -15.09 -28.40 -13.44
C VAL A 804 -16.06 -28.02 -14.56
N ALA A 805 -15.76 -26.94 -15.31
CA ALA A 805 -16.58 -26.55 -16.45
C ALA A 805 -16.68 -27.70 -17.46
N THR A 806 -17.83 -27.84 -18.11
CA THR A 806 -18.08 -28.93 -19.06
C THR A 806 -17.06 -28.93 -20.19
N ASP A 807 -16.78 -27.76 -20.77
CA ASP A 807 -15.84 -27.56 -21.89
C ASP A 807 -14.36 -27.67 -21.48
N ALA A 808 -14.03 -27.70 -20.18
CA ALA A 808 -12.65 -27.88 -19.73
C ALA A 808 -12.18 -29.32 -19.95
N HIS A 809 -10.94 -29.49 -20.43
CA HIS A 809 -10.32 -30.78 -20.75
C HIS A 809 -9.93 -31.61 -19.51
N THR A 810 -10.20 -31.10 -18.30
CA THR A 810 -10.05 -31.90 -17.07
C THR A 810 -10.82 -33.21 -17.18
N SER A 811 -10.12 -34.34 -17.02
CA SER A 811 -10.71 -35.67 -17.22
C SER A 811 -11.91 -35.93 -16.30
N ALA A 812 -12.89 -36.71 -16.76
CA ALA A 812 -14.11 -36.98 -15.99
C ALA A 812 -13.84 -37.61 -14.60
N GLY A 813 -12.86 -38.51 -14.50
CA GLY A 813 -12.42 -39.08 -13.22
C GLY A 813 -11.85 -38.03 -12.26
N VAL A 814 -11.13 -37.03 -12.80
CA VAL A 814 -10.57 -35.91 -12.03
C VAL A 814 -11.67 -34.94 -11.59
N LYS A 815 -12.63 -34.60 -12.46
CA LYS A 815 -13.80 -33.78 -12.10
C LYS A 815 -14.54 -34.42 -10.92
N LYS A 816 -14.77 -35.73 -10.93
CA LYS A 816 -15.39 -36.46 -9.79
C LYS A 816 -14.61 -36.32 -8.47
N LEU A 817 -13.29 -36.29 -8.50
CA LEU A 817 -12.49 -36.04 -7.29
C LEU A 817 -12.63 -34.60 -6.79
N LEU A 818 -12.63 -33.63 -7.72
CA LEU A 818 -12.83 -32.22 -7.40
C LEU A 818 -14.19 -31.98 -6.73
N LEU A 819 -15.26 -32.60 -7.23
CA LEU A 819 -16.61 -32.50 -6.65
C LEU A 819 -16.72 -33.09 -5.24
N LYS A 820 -15.89 -34.08 -4.92
CA LYS A 820 -15.87 -34.74 -3.60
C LYS A 820 -15.05 -33.97 -2.56
N ALA A 821 -14.21 -33.03 -3.00
CA ALA A 821 -13.31 -32.33 -2.11
C ALA A 821 -14.07 -31.24 -1.31
N PRO A 822 -14.15 -31.35 0.02
CA PRO A 822 -15.00 -30.46 0.81
C PRO A 822 -14.50 -29.01 0.87
N GLY A 823 -13.21 -28.79 0.62
CA GLY A 823 -12.55 -27.50 0.81
C GLY A 823 -12.49 -27.05 2.27
N ILE A 824 -12.00 -25.83 2.49
CA ILE A 824 -11.90 -25.20 3.80
C ILE A 824 -12.30 -23.73 3.75
N GLU A 825 -12.77 -23.24 4.89
CA GLU A 825 -12.98 -21.82 5.13
C GLU A 825 -11.70 -21.02 4.89
N SER A 826 -11.85 -19.80 4.38
CA SER A 826 -10.70 -18.94 4.07
C SER A 826 -9.76 -18.74 5.24
N ALA A 827 -10.25 -18.55 6.48
CA ALA A 827 -9.39 -18.30 7.63
C ALA A 827 -8.47 -19.49 7.99
N LYS A 828 -8.78 -20.68 7.49
CA LYS A 828 -8.08 -21.94 7.77
C LYS A 828 -7.18 -22.39 6.62
N TRP A 829 -7.04 -21.58 5.55
CA TRP A 829 -6.37 -21.98 4.32
C TRP A 829 -4.96 -22.53 4.53
N GLU A 830 -4.20 -21.98 5.49
CA GLU A 830 -2.83 -22.44 5.81
C GLU A 830 -2.75 -23.86 6.35
N ASN A 831 -3.88 -24.49 6.71
CA ASN A 831 -3.91 -25.90 7.08
C ASN A 831 -3.37 -26.82 5.96
N SER A 832 -3.39 -26.36 4.70
CA SER A 832 -2.75 -27.07 3.58
C SER A 832 -1.24 -27.29 3.75
N TYR A 833 -0.56 -26.42 4.51
CA TYR A 833 0.85 -26.61 4.91
C TYR A 833 0.99 -27.46 6.17
N LEU A 834 0.07 -27.30 7.12
CA LEU A 834 0.28 -27.67 8.52
C LEU A 834 -0.27 -29.04 8.90
N LYS A 835 -1.27 -29.53 8.17
CA LYS A 835 -2.02 -30.73 8.53
C LYS A 835 -1.77 -31.86 7.52
N PRO A 836 -1.02 -32.92 7.88
CA PRO A 836 -0.73 -34.05 7.00
C PRO A 836 -1.99 -34.74 6.45
N GLU A 837 -3.09 -34.70 7.17
CA GLU A 837 -4.37 -35.30 6.77
C GLU A 837 -5.02 -34.63 5.54
N ALA A 838 -4.57 -33.45 5.14
CA ALA A 838 -5.16 -32.63 4.07
C ALA A 838 -6.59 -32.18 4.37
N ALA A 839 -6.80 -31.49 5.49
CA ALA A 839 -8.10 -30.94 5.84
C ALA A 839 -8.65 -30.08 4.68
N GLY A 840 -9.79 -30.50 4.09
CA GLY A 840 -10.37 -29.88 2.88
C GLY A 840 -10.06 -30.56 1.55
N GLY A 841 -9.20 -31.58 1.54
CA GLY A 841 -8.83 -32.33 0.35
C GLY A 841 -7.69 -31.72 -0.47
N VAL A 842 -6.99 -30.69 0.01
CA VAL A 842 -5.88 -30.03 -0.68
C VAL A 842 -4.64 -29.95 0.22
N LEU A 843 -3.46 -30.17 -0.36
CA LEU A 843 -2.15 -30.07 0.30
C LEU A 843 -1.25 -29.05 -0.41
N THR A 844 -0.34 -28.44 0.34
CA THR A 844 0.80 -27.73 -0.24
C THR A 844 1.99 -28.68 -0.39
N VAL A 845 2.53 -28.77 -1.61
CA VAL A 845 3.79 -29.46 -1.93
C VAL A 845 4.80 -28.48 -2.52
N THR A 846 6.08 -28.87 -2.56
CA THR A 846 7.17 -28.05 -3.10
C THR A 846 7.46 -28.43 -4.55
N SER A 847 7.39 -27.44 -5.44
CA SER A 847 7.69 -27.60 -6.87
C SER A 847 9.16 -27.91 -7.13
N GLU A 848 9.49 -28.27 -8.37
CA GLU A 848 10.89 -28.41 -8.82
C GLU A 848 11.69 -27.10 -8.71
N MET A 849 11.01 -25.95 -8.63
CA MET A 849 11.60 -24.62 -8.45
C MET A 849 11.67 -24.19 -6.98
N GLY A 850 11.37 -25.07 -6.03
CA GLY A 850 11.35 -24.76 -4.61
C GLY A 850 10.19 -23.87 -4.16
N GLN A 851 9.15 -23.74 -4.99
CA GLN A 851 7.98 -22.89 -4.70
C GLN A 851 6.80 -23.72 -4.21
N PRO A 852 5.97 -23.21 -3.28
CA PRO A 852 4.79 -23.92 -2.81
C PRO A 852 3.71 -23.99 -3.90
N ILE A 853 3.07 -25.15 -4.02
CA ILE A 853 1.97 -25.43 -4.95
C ILE A 853 0.83 -26.12 -4.18
N HIS A 854 -0.39 -25.59 -4.30
CA HIS A 854 -1.58 -26.29 -3.84
C HIS A 854 -2.05 -27.33 -4.87
N LYS A 855 -2.20 -28.56 -4.39
CA LYS A 855 -2.69 -29.71 -5.17
C LYS A 855 -3.75 -30.48 -4.39
N LEU A 856 -4.72 -31.06 -5.10
CA LEU A 856 -5.65 -32.02 -4.51
C LEU A 856 -4.86 -33.19 -3.89
N ALA A 857 -5.25 -33.60 -2.69
CA ALA A 857 -4.54 -34.58 -1.86
C ALA A 857 -4.79 -36.03 -2.28
N THR A 858 -4.58 -36.31 -3.57
CA THR A 858 -4.62 -37.65 -4.15
C THR A 858 -3.53 -38.54 -3.55
N ARG A 859 -3.64 -39.86 -3.71
CA ARG A 859 -2.57 -40.80 -3.27
C ARG A 859 -1.20 -40.41 -3.83
N GLY A 860 -1.14 -39.98 -5.10
CA GLY A 860 0.10 -39.53 -5.73
C GLY A 860 0.67 -38.25 -5.12
N VAL A 861 -0.17 -37.26 -4.81
CA VAL A 861 0.26 -36.02 -4.16
C VAL A 861 0.66 -36.25 -2.70
N ARG A 862 0.03 -37.21 -2.00
CA ARG A 862 0.44 -37.63 -0.67
C ARG A 862 1.83 -38.30 -0.67
N LEU A 863 2.14 -39.10 -1.69
CA LEU A 863 3.51 -39.60 -1.89
C LEU A 863 4.48 -38.45 -2.15
N TRP A 864 4.12 -37.49 -2.99
CA TRP A 864 4.95 -36.30 -3.21
C TRP A 864 5.24 -35.59 -1.88
N LYS A 865 4.22 -35.34 -1.05
CA LYS A 865 4.39 -34.68 0.24
C LYS A 865 5.33 -35.44 1.18
N ASP A 866 5.18 -36.77 1.26
CA ASP A 866 6.09 -37.62 2.03
C ASP A 866 7.54 -37.45 1.57
N LEU A 867 7.78 -37.51 0.26
CA LEU A 867 9.13 -37.33 -0.30
C LEU A 867 9.67 -35.92 -0.10
N ASP A 868 8.83 -34.88 -0.17
CA ASP A 868 9.26 -33.51 0.18
C ASP A 868 9.72 -33.41 1.64
N ASP A 869 8.98 -34.03 2.56
CA ASP A 869 9.26 -33.94 4.00
C ASP A 869 10.47 -34.80 4.41
N THR A 870 10.69 -35.94 3.74
CA THR A 870 11.65 -36.96 4.17
C THR A 870 12.90 -37.08 3.28
N ILE A 871 12.83 -36.68 2.01
CA ILE A 871 13.93 -36.80 1.04
C ILE A 871 14.36 -35.43 0.52
N PHE A 872 13.46 -34.67 -0.09
CA PHE A 872 13.82 -33.41 -0.76
C PHE A 872 14.14 -32.28 0.23
N SER A 873 13.71 -32.38 1.49
CA SER A 873 14.13 -31.51 2.58
C SER A 873 15.61 -31.69 2.99
N LEU A 874 16.22 -32.85 2.67
CA LEU A 874 17.60 -33.15 3.03
C LEU A 874 18.62 -32.41 2.13
N PRO A 875 19.83 -32.14 2.65
CA PRO A 875 20.96 -31.68 1.83
C PRO A 875 21.22 -32.63 0.65
N LYS A 876 21.57 -32.09 -0.53
CA LYS A 876 21.75 -32.88 -1.77
C LYS A 876 22.60 -34.16 -1.59
N PRO A 877 23.75 -34.16 -0.89
CA PRO A 877 24.57 -35.36 -0.72
C PRO A 877 23.89 -36.49 0.08
N GLU A 878 22.91 -36.16 0.92
CA GLU A 878 22.21 -37.12 1.78
C GLU A 878 20.99 -37.76 1.11
N ARG A 879 20.50 -37.18 0.01
CA ARG A 879 19.26 -37.60 -0.66
C ARG A 879 19.37 -39.01 -1.25
N LYS A 880 20.42 -39.29 -2.03
CA LYS A 880 20.60 -40.60 -2.68
C LYS A 880 20.75 -41.74 -1.65
N PRO A 881 21.59 -41.61 -0.59
CA PRO A 881 21.60 -42.60 0.50
C PRO A 881 20.23 -42.82 1.14
N ALA A 882 19.45 -41.75 1.39
CA ALA A 882 18.12 -41.86 1.97
C ALA A 882 17.11 -42.54 1.02
N LEU A 883 17.18 -42.27 -0.28
CA LEU A 883 16.39 -42.95 -1.31
C LEU A 883 16.67 -44.46 -1.33
N LEU A 884 17.95 -44.84 -1.36
CA LEU A 884 18.35 -46.26 -1.41
C LEU A 884 17.91 -47.02 -0.16
N LYS A 885 17.94 -46.39 1.02
CA LYS A 885 17.44 -46.98 2.27
C LYS A 885 15.94 -47.30 2.23
N ARG A 886 15.15 -46.57 1.42
CA ARG A 886 13.71 -46.75 1.24
C ARG A 886 13.34 -47.30 -0.15
N LYS A 887 14.30 -47.88 -0.89
CA LYS A 887 14.14 -48.26 -2.31
C LYS A 887 12.88 -49.09 -2.57
N GLU A 888 12.71 -50.21 -1.86
CA GLU A 888 11.56 -51.11 -2.04
C GLU A 888 10.22 -50.41 -1.78
N GLU A 889 10.17 -49.61 -0.72
CA GLU A 889 8.97 -48.84 -0.36
C GLU A 889 8.63 -47.81 -1.43
N ILE A 890 9.62 -47.02 -1.88
CA ILE A 890 9.43 -45.97 -2.89
C ILE A 890 8.98 -46.58 -4.21
N ILE A 891 9.63 -47.65 -4.69
CA ILE A 891 9.25 -48.34 -5.93
C ILE A 891 7.80 -48.85 -5.84
N ARG A 892 7.44 -49.50 -4.72
CA ARG A 892 6.07 -49.96 -4.49
C ARG A 892 5.06 -48.80 -4.51
N ARG A 893 5.37 -47.68 -3.84
CA ARG A 893 4.52 -46.48 -3.81
C ARG A 893 4.41 -45.82 -5.18
N LEU A 894 5.49 -45.72 -5.96
CA LEU A 894 5.46 -45.20 -7.34
C LEU A 894 4.50 -46.02 -8.21
N ASN A 895 4.64 -47.35 -8.16
CA ASN A 895 3.80 -48.26 -8.93
C ASN A 895 2.34 -48.28 -8.49
N ALA A 896 2.05 -48.10 -7.20
CA ALA A 896 0.69 -48.14 -6.66
C ALA A 896 -0.04 -46.79 -6.74
N ASP A 897 0.66 -45.68 -6.50
CA ASP A 897 0.02 -44.41 -6.14
C ASP A 897 0.36 -43.23 -7.04
N PHE A 898 1.41 -43.31 -7.87
CA PHE A 898 1.87 -42.14 -8.63
C PHE A 898 1.60 -42.28 -10.13
N ALA A 899 1.46 -41.15 -10.81
CA ALA A 899 1.24 -41.11 -12.26
C ALA A 899 2.46 -41.60 -13.05
N LYS A 900 3.66 -41.52 -12.45
CA LYS A 900 4.89 -42.06 -13.00
C LYS A 900 5.30 -43.32 -12.25
N PRO A 901 5.11 -44.52 -12.83
CA PRO A 901 5.52 -45.76 -12.19
C PRO A 901 7.05 -45.88 -12.18
N TRP A 902 7.54 -46.87 -11.44
CA TRP A 902 8.89 -47.39 -11.66
C TRP A 902 8.96 -48.06 -13.03
N PHE A 903 9.99 -47.72 -13.80
CA PHE A 903 10.16 -48.26 -15.14
C PHE A 903 10.47 -49.75 -15.11
N GLY A 904 11.49 -50.16 -14.35
CA GLY A 904 12.07 -51.48 -14.46
C GLY A 904 11.14 -52.61 -14.01
N GLN A 905 10.86 -53.54 -14.92
CA GLN A 905 9.92 -54.62 -14.70
C GLN A 905 10.31 -55.85 -15.52
N ASN A 906 10.52 -56.99 -14.87
CA ASN A 906 10.80 -58.24 -15.57
C ASN A 906 9.52 -58.88 -16.15
N ALA A 907 9.66 -59.95 -16.94
CA ALA A 907 8.55 -60.66 -17.56
C ALA A 907 7.53 -61.24 -16.55
N ALA A 908 7.95 -61.52 -15.31
CA ALA A 908 7.08 -61.94 -14.22
C ALA A 908 6.30 -60.77 -13.58
N GLY A 909 6.52 -59.55 -14.04
CA GLY A 909 5.90 -58.33 -13.56
C GLY A 909 6.52 -57.77 -12.29
N GLN A 910 7.66 -58.31 -11.83
CA GLN A 910 8.34 -57.88 -10.61
C GLN A 910 9.19 -56.63 -10.87
N PRO A 911 9.24 -55.66 -9.92
CA PRO A 911 10.10 -54.50 -10.06
C PRO A 911 11.59 -54.89 -9.99
N VAL A 912 12.36 -54.48 -10.99
CA VAL A 912 13.82 -54.70 -11.09
C VAL A 912 14.52 -53.40 -11.51
N ASP A 913 15.85 -53.31 -11.40
CA ASP A 913 16.58 -52.18 -12.00
C ASP A 913 16.66 -52.32 -13.52
N VAL A 914 16.95 -51.23 -14.24
CA VAL A 914 17.03 -51.26 -15.71
C VAL A 914 18.09 -52.27 -16.16
N GLU A 915 19.21 -52.32 -15.46
CA GLU A 915 20.34 -53.22 -15.69
C GLU A 915 19.99 -54.71 -15.57
N ASP A 916 18.89 -55.03 -14.87
CA ASP A 916 18.40 -56.39 -14.66
C ASP A 916 17.26 -56.77 -15.62
N MET A 917 16.98 -55.93 -16.62
CA MET A 917 16.01 -56.21 -17.68
C MET A 917 16.69 -56.70 -18.95
N THR A 918 16.01 -57.56 -19.71
CA THR A 918 16.39 -57.89 -21.08
C THR A 918 16.03 -56.76 -22.05
N TYR A 919 16.64 -56.75 -23.24
CA TYR A 919 16.30 -55.74 -24.26
C TYR A 919 14.81 -55.82 -24.67
N ALA A 920 14.28 -57.04 -24.81
CA ALA A 920 12.87 -57.27 -25.12
C ALA A 920 11.94 -56.71 -24.03
N GLU A 921 12.29 -56.89 -22.75
CA GLU A 921 11.54 -56.33 -21.61
C GLU A 921 11.54 -54.80 -21.63
N VAL A 922 12.68 -54.15 -21.92
CA VAL A 922 12.76 -52.68 -22.00
C VAL A 922 11.87 -52.15 -23.13
N ILE A 923 11.91 -52.78 -24.30
CA ILE A 923 11.10 -52.39 -25.47
C ILE A 923 9.61 -52.57 -25.18
N ALA A 924 9.22 -53.72 -24.63
CA ALA A 924 7.83 -53.99 -24.26
C ALA A 924 7.32 -52.99 -23.21
N ARG A 925 8.15 -52.67 -22.20
CA ARG A 925 7.81 -51.71 -21.16
C ARG A 925 7.68 -50.28 -21.69
N LEU A 926 8.53 -49.88 -22.63
CA LEU A 926 8.41 -48.59 -23.31
C LEU A 926 7.09 -48.48 -24.07
N ALA A 927 6.75 -49.48 -24.87
CA ALA A 927 5.46 -49.52 -25.58
C ALA A 927 4.29 -49.44 -24.59
N GLN A 928 4.30 -50.25 -23.53
CA GLN A 928 3.25 -50.29 -22.51
C GLN A 928 3.00 -48.93 -21.84
N LEU A 929 4.06 -48.17 -21.56
CA LEU A 929 3.93 -46.89 -20.85
C LEU A 929 3.72 -45.70 -21.77
N MET A 930 4.15 -45.77 -23.03
CA MET A 930 4.16 -44.62 -23.93
C MET A 930 3.04 -44.62 -24.99
N TYR A 931 2.31 -45.72 -25.11
CA TYR A 931 1.23 -45.91 -26.07
C TYR A 931 -0.11 -46.15 -25.36
N VAL A 932 -1.18 -45.55 -25.90
CA VAL A 932 -2.54 -45.67 -25.39
C VAL A 932 -3.32 -46.64 -26.29
N SER A 933 -3.34 -47.91 -25.92
CA SER A 933 -3.80 -49.01 -26.78
C SER A 933 -5.26 -48.86 -27.25
N HIS A 934 -6.18 -48.49 -26.35
CA HIS A 934 -7.61 -48.36 -26.68
C HIS A 934 -7.91 -47.18 -27.60
N GLN A 935 -7.00 -46.21 -27.71
CA GLN A 935 -7.11 -45.06 -28.61
C GLN A 935 -6.17 -45.17 -29.82
N ARG A 936 -5.35 -46.22 -29.89
CA ARG A 936 -4.35 -46.46 -30.92
C ARG A 936 -3.47 -45.23 -31.21
N ARG A 937 -2.96 -44.60 -30.14
CA ARG A 937 -2.10 -43.41 -30.26
C ARG A 937 -0.91 -43.45 -29.31
N TRP A 938 0.18 -42.84 -29.74
CA TRP A 938 1.27 -42.46 -28.86
C TRP A 938 0.82 -41.30 -27.95
N VAL A 939 1.21 -41.32 -26.68
CA VAL A 939 0.97 -40.19 -25.75
C VAL A 939 1.60 -38.91 -26.29
N ASN A 940 2.80 -39.04 -26.89
CA ASN A 940 3.46 -37.97 -27.62
C ASN A 940 4.37 -38.57 -28.71
N LEU A 941 4.50 -37.91 -29.85
CA LEU A 941 5.33 -38.41 -30.96
C LEU A 941 6.81 -38.57 -30.57
N THR A 942 7.34 -37.74 -29.67
CA THR A 942 8.73 -37.87 -29.20
C THR A 942 9.00 -39.13 -28.38
N TYR A 943 7.94 -39.81 -27.93
CA TYR A 943 8.05 -41.13 -27.30
C TYR A 943 8.24 -42.24 -28.33
N ARG A 944 7.55 -42.16 -29.48
CA ARG A 944 7.81 -43.05 -30.63
C ARG A 944 9.29 -43.00 -31.01
N ASP A 945 9.86 -41.79 -31.03
CA ASP A 945 11.29 -41.59 -31.32
C ASP A 945 12.20 -42.26 -30.28
N LEU A 946 11.82 -42.26 -28.99
CA LEU A 946 12.59 -42.95 -27.94
C LEU A 946 12.56 -44.47 -28.12
N VAL A 947 11.37 -45.01 -28.40
CA VAL A 947 11.21 -46.45 -28.65
C VAL A 947 12.03 -46.88 -29.86
N ASN A 948 11.97 -46.10 -30.95
CA ASN A 948 12.78 -46.30 -32.14
C ASN A 948 14.29 -46.24 -31.83
N GLU A 949 14.75 -45.20 -31.13
CA GLU A 949 16.16 -45.00 -30.77
C GLU A 949 16.69 -46.17 -29.93
N PHE A 950 15.91 -46.68 -28.99
CA PHE A 950 16.31 -47.83 -28.18
C PHE A 950 16.24 -49.16 -28.95
N ALA A 951 15.20 -49.37 -29.79
CA ALA A 951 15.07 -50.58 -30.61
C ALA A 951 16.22 -50.72 -31.62
N VAL A 952 16.59 -49.62 -32.30
CA VAL A 952 17.76 -49.59 -33.20
C VAL A 952 19.03 -49.93 -32.42
N ARG A 953 19.21 -49.32 -31.24
CA ARG A 953 20.39 -49.61 -30.40
C ARG A 953 20.47 -51.08 -29.98
N ALA A 954 19.34 -51.70 -29.66
CA ALA A 954 19.27 -53.11 -29.30
C ALA A 954 19.70 -54.01 -30.48
N LEU A 955 19.22 -53.71 -31.69
CA LEU A 955 19.62 -54.42 -32.91
C LEU A 955 21.09 -54.18 -33.27
N GLU A 956 21.63 -52.97 -33.11
CA GLU A 956 23.07 -52.70 -33.31
C GLU A 956 23.95 -53.53 -32.38
N ARG A 957 23.46 -53.84 -31.17
CA ARG A 957 24.21 -54.60 -30.17
C ARG A 957 24.18 -56.10 -30.43
N LEU A 958 22.99 -56.66 -30.71
CA LEU A 958 22.75 -58.10 -30.69
C LEU A 958 22.31 -58.69 -32.04
N GLY A 959 21.99 -57.86 -33.03
CA GLY A 959 21.42 -58.29 -34.31
C GLY A 959 22.23 -57.84 -35.53
N THR A 960 21.76 -58.26 -36.70
CA THR A 960 22.27 -57.85 -38.03
C THR A 960 21.17 -57.25 -38.92
N GLY A 961 19.93 -57.17 -38.42
CA GLY A 961 18.76 -56.66 -39.13
C GLY A 961 18.49 -55.18 -38.92
N ALA A 962 17.76 -54.55 -39.86
CA ALA A 962 17.29 -53.17 -39.75
C ALA A 962 15.86 -53.14 -39.19
N LEU A 963 15.54 -52.12 -38.39
CA LEU A 963 14.20 -51.91 -37.85
C LEU A 963 13.22 -51.48 -38.97
N GLU A 964 12.11 -52.20 -39.14
CA GLU A 964 11.02 -51.75 -40.01
C GLU A 964 10.19 -50.66 -39.32
N THR A 965 10.11 -49.48 -39.94
CA THR A 965 9.44 -48.30 -39.34
C THR A 965 7.93 -48.48 -39.11
N SER A 966 7.29 -49.38 -39.86
CA SER A 966 5.89 -49.77 -39.71
C SER A 966 5.59 -50.46 -38.38
N TRP A 967 6.58 -51.15 -37.77
CA TRP A 967 6.38 -51.83 -36.47
C TRP A 967 6.13 -50.84 -35.33
N LEU A 968 6.55 -49.58 -35.49
CA LEU A 968 6.26 -48.51 -34.52
C LEU A 968 4.82 -48.01 -34.56
N ASP A 969 4.04 -48.39 -35.57
CA ASP A 969 2.60 -48.12 -35.62
C ASP A 969 1.81 -49.17 -34.82
N GLU A 970 2.42 -50.33 -34.51
CA GLU A 970 1.90 -51.40 -33.64
C GLU A 970 2.87 -51.70 -32.48
N PRO A 971 3.14 -50.73 -31.58
CA PRO A 971 4.21 -50.85 -30.59
C PRO A 971 4.01 -51.99 -29.57
N GLU A 972 2.79 -52.49 -29.40
CA GLU A 972 2.51 -53.62 -28.50
C GLU A 972 3.10 -54.94 -29.01
N SER A 973 3.18 -55.14 -30.33
CA SER A 973 3.82 -56.31 -30.94
C SER A 973 5.31 -56.10 -31.23
N LEU A 974 5.83 -54.88 -31.06
CA LEU A 974 7.20 -54.52 -31.44
C LEU A 974 8.26 -55.40 -30.76
N SER A 975 8.09 -55.68 -29.47
CA SER A 975 9.03 -56.55 -28.75
C SER A 975 9.04 -57.96 -29.33
N GLN A 976 7.86 -58.53 -29.63
CA GLN A 976 7.74 -59.85 -30.26
C GLN A 976 8.36 -59.87 -31.66
N GLN A 977 7.99 -58.90 -32.51
CA GLN A 977 8.51 -58.75 -33.87
C GLN A 977 10.04 -58.66 -33.88
N LEU A 978 10.62 -57.92 -32.93
CA LEU A 978 12.07 -57.81 -32.80
C LEU A 978 12.72 -59.11 -32.32
N THR A 979 12.10 -59.82 -31.38
CA THR A 979 12.62 -61.13 -30.93
C THR A 979 12.54 -62.22 -31.99
N GLU A 980 11.61 -62.12 -32.94
CA GLU A 980 11.54 -63.04 -34.10
C GLU A 980 12.75 -62.84 -35.03
N VAL A 981 13.27 -61.62 -35.15
CA VAL A 981 14.45 -61.29 -35.97
C VAL A 981 15.76 -61.46 -35.20
N CYS A 982 15.76 -61.21 -33.89
CA CYS A 982 16.92 -61.34 -33.01
C CYS A 982 16.49 -61.98 -31.67
N PRO A 983 16.49 -63.33 -31.58
CA PRO A 983 16.05 -64.05 -30.38
C PRO A 983 16.82 -63.68 -29.11
N ASP A 984 18.10 -63.33 -29.25
CA ASP A 984 18.97 -62.92 -28.14
C ASP A 984 18.43 -61.72 -27.36
N LEU A 985 17.56 -60.88 -27.95
CA LEU A 985 16.90 -59.76 -27.26
C LEU A 985 16.04 -60.22 -26.07
N ALA A 986 15.51 -61.44 -26.12
CA ALA A 986 14.68 -62.02 -25.05
C ALA A 986 15.50 -62.64 -23.92
N GLU A 987 16.77 -62.96 -24.14
CA GLU A 987 17.62 -63.67 -23.18
C GLU A 987 18.70 -62.76 -22.58
N GLN A 988 19.24 -61.84 -23.36
CA GLN A 988 20.35 -60.99 -22.94
C GLN A 988 19.85 -59.80 -22.10
N LEU A 989 20.41 -59.67 -20.90
CA LEU A 989 20.28 -58.47 -20.08
C LEU A 989 20.89 -57.27 -20.81
N ILE A 990 20.37 -56.08 -20.53
CA ILE A 990 20.87 -54.84 -21.11
C ILE A 990 22.35 -54.64 -20.73
N HIS A 991 23.16 -54.26 -21.71
CA HIS A 991 24.56 -53.95 -21.43
C HIS A 991 24.66 -52.65 -20.60
N PRO A 992 25.58 -52.52 -19.63
CA PRO A 992 25.68 -51.31 -18.79
C PRO A 992 25.86 -49.99 -19.56
N GLU A 993 26.50 -50.04 -20.74
CA GLU A 993 26.59 -48.87 -21.63
C GLU A 993 25.24 -48.48 -22.23
N ASP A 994 24.40 -49.47 -22.55
CA ASP A 994 23.11 -49.26 -23.19
C ASP A 994 22.04 -48.85 -22.17
N ALA A 995 22.17 -49.31 -20.91
CA ALA A 995 21.41 -48.75 -19.78
C ALA A 995 21.72 -47.26 -19.59
N ARG A 996 22.99 -46.86 -19.63
CA ARG A 996 23.38 -45.44 -19.58
C ARG A 996 22.87 -44.65 -20.79
N PHE A 997 22.97 -45.22 -21.99
CA PHE A 997 22.42 -44.63 -23.21
C PHE A 997 20.91 -44.41 -23.10
N PHE A 998 20.16 -45.38 -22.58
CA PHE A 998 18.72 -45.28 -22.36
C PHE A 998 18.37 -44.17 -21.37
N ILE A 999 19.03 -44.13 -20.20
CA ILE A 999 18.80 -43.09 -19.19
C ILE A 999 19.12 -41.70 -19.77
N GLN A 1000 20.20 -41.56 -20.53
CA GLN A 1000 20.54 -40.29 -21.21
C GLN A 1000 19.50 -39.91 -22.27
N SER A 1001 19.03 -40.88 -23.04
CA SER A 1001 17.97 -40.70 -24.04
C SER A 1001 16.66 -40.22 -23.40
N CYS A 1002 16.33 -40.69 -22.20
CA CYS A 1002 15.16 -40.21 -21.45
C CYS A 1002 15.25 -38.71 -21.08
N LYS A 1003 16.46 -38.12 -21.01
CA LYS A 1003 16.69 -36.69 -20.71
C LYS A 1003 16.95 -35.83 -21.96
N LYS A 1004 16.84 -36.40 -23.16
CA LYS A 1004 17.20 -35.72 -24.42
C LYS A 1004 16.39 -34.44 -24.58
N ARG A 1005 17.06 -33.33 -24.94
CA ARG A 1005 16.38 -32.05 -25.17
C ARG A 1005 15.43 -32.14 -26.36
N GLY A 1006 14.27 -31.49 -26.26
CA GLY A 1006 13.24 -31.52 -27.31
C GLY A 1006 12.29 -32.71 -27.21
N ARG A 1007 12.59 -33.71 -26.38
CA ARG A 1007 11.71 -34.83 -26.05
C ARG A 1007 10.78 -34.44 -24.89
N LYS A 1008 9.51 -34.88 -24.95
CA LYS A 1008 8.61 -34.78 -23.79
C LYS A 1008 9.23 -35.56 -22.62
N PRO A 1009 9.28 -35.02 -21.39
CA PRO A 1009 9.82 -35.75 -20.26
C PRO A 1009 9.10 -37.09 -20.07
N VAL A 1010 9.86 -38.17 -19.89
CA VAL A 1010 9.30 -39.52 -19.78
C VAL A 1010 8.29 -39.63 -18.63
N ASN A 1011 7.25 -40.44 -18.83
CA ASN A 1011 6.15 -40.61 -17.89
C ASN A 1011 6.40 -41.74 -16.86
N PHE A 1012 7.66 -42.01 -16.51
CA PHE A 1012 8.08 -43.02 -15.55
C PHE A 1012 9.37 -42.59 -14.83
N VAL A 1013 9.69 -43.26 -13.72
CA VAL A 1013 10.94 -43.11 -12.98
C VAL A 1013 11.90 -44.23 -13.38
N VAL A 1014 13.07 -43.86 -13.92
CA VAL A 1014 14.07 -44.82 -14.43
C VAL A 1014 15.12 -45.22 -13.39
N ALA A 1015 15.41 -44.36 -12.41
CA ALA A 1015 16.46 -44.58 -11.43
C ALA A 1015 16.20 -43.81 -10.12
N LEU A 1016 16.75 -44.34 -9.02
CA LEU A 1016 16.83 -43.65 -7.71
C LEU A 1016 18.23 -43.05 -7.55
N ASP A 1017 18.52 -42.02 -8.34
CA ASP A 1017 19.83 -41.36 -8.43
C ASP A 1017 19.76 -39.88 -8.00
N ASP A 1018 20.82 -39.12 -8.27
CA ASP A 1018 20.90 -37.69 -7.96
C ASP A 1018 19.88 -36.86 -8.78
N ASP A 1019 19.32 -37.43 -9.86
CA ASP A 1019 18.29 -36.83 -10.71
C ASP A 1019 16.87 -37.25 -10.30
N PHE A 1020 16.67 -38.02 -9.23
CA PHE A 1020 15.35 -38.51 -8.79
C PHE A 1020 14.28 -37.41 -8.68
N GLU A 1021 14.64 -36.21 -8.18
CA GLU A 1021 13.71 -35.08 -8.11
C GLU A 1021 13.19 -34.66 -9.49
N HIS A 1022 14.06 -34.69 -10.51
CA HIS A 1022 13.69 -34.41 -11.90
C HIS A 1022 12.75 -35.49 -12.45
N TRP A 1023 13.11 -36.77 -12.29
CA TRP A 1023 12.28 -37.89 -12.73
C TRP A 1023 10.89 -37.84 -12.12
N PHE A 1024 10.81 -37.51 -10.83
CA PHE A 1024 9.57 -37.45 -10.08
C PHE A 1024 8.71 -36.23 -10.46
N LYS A 1025 9.26 -35.00 -10.37
CA LYS A 1025 8.45 -33.76 -10.41
C LYS A 1025 8.17 -33.20 -11.82
N LYS A 1026 9.04 -33.47 -12.80
CA LYS A 1026 8.98 -32.80 -14.12
C LYS A 1026 7.71 -33.14 -14.90
N ASP A 1027 7.06 -32.15 -15.53
CA ASP A 1027 5.90 -32.39 -16.41
C ASP A 1027 4.78 -33.25 -15.78
N SER A 1028 4.31 -32.81 -14.60
CA SER A 1028 3.40 -33.57 -13.74
C SER A 1028 1.94 -33.13 -13.80
N LEU A 1029 1.55 -32.24 -14.73
CA LEU A 1029 0.21 -31.64 -14.75
C LEU A 1029 -0.72 -32.18 -15.84
N TRP A 1030 -0.17 -32.55 -17.00
CA TRP A 1030 -0.97 -32.95 -18.18
C TRP A 1030 -1.78 -34.23 -17.95
N GLN A 1031 -1.34 -35.10 -17.04
CA GLN A 1031 -2.02 -36.35 -16.68
C GLN A 1031 -3.41 -36.13 -16.09
N SER A 1032 -3.70 -34.93 -15.58
CA SER A 1032 -5.04 -34.58 -15.08
C SER A 1032 -6.07 -34.31 -16.19
N GLU A 1033 -5.60 -34.05 -17.41
CA GLU A 1033 -6.44 -33.84 -18.59
C GLU A 1033 -6.44 -35.06 -19.52
N ASP A 1034 -5.36 -35.84 -19.56
CA ASP A 1034 -5.26 -37.09 -20.34
C ASP A 1034 -5.13 -38.31 -19.41
N LEU A 1035 -6.21 -38.66 -18.72
CA LEU A 1035 -6.23 -39.80 -17.79
C LEU A 1035 -6.15 -41.15 -18.52
N ASP A 1036 -6.51 -41.19 -19.81
CA ASP A 1036 -6.39 -42.37 -20.66
C ASP A 1036 -4.94 -42.87 -20.79
N ALA A 1037 -3.98 -41.95 -20.69
CA ALA A 1037 -2.54 -42.24 -20.73
C ALA A 1037 -1.94 -42.61 -19.35
N VAL A 1038 -2.76 -42.66 -18.30
CA VAL A 1038 -2.32 -42.99 -16.94
C VAL A 1038 -2.65 -44.45 -16.63
N ILE A 1039 -1.74 -45.13 -15.92
CA ILE A 1039 -1.94 -46.53 -15.53
C ILE A 1039 -3.25 -46.70 -14.78
N GLY A 1040 -4.09 -47.60 -15.28
CA GLY A 1040 -5.40 -47.91 -14.71
C GLY A 1040 -6.43 -46.79 -14.84
N GLN A 1041 -6.14 -45.74 -15.61
CA GLN A 1041 -6.99 -44.55 -15.77
C GLN A 1041 -7.41 -43.96 -14.41
N ASP A 1042 -6.49 -44.02 -13.45
CA ASP A 1042 -6.77 -43.85 -12.03
C ASP A 1042 -6.51 -42.40 -11.60
N PRO A 1043 -7.56 -41.62 -11.30
CA PRO A 1043 -7.42 -40.19 -11.01
C PRO A 1043 -6.74 -39.93 -9.66
N GLU A 1044 -6.61 -40.93 -8.78
CA GLU A 1044 -5.87 -40.79 -7.51
C GLU A 1044 -4.34 -40.81 -7.69
N ARG A 1045 -3.85 -41.04 -8.92
CA ARG A 1045 -2.41 -41.03 -9.24
C ARG A 1045 -1.88 -39.67 -9.67
N VAL A 1046 -2.76 -38.81 -10.17
CA VAL A 1046 -2.37 -37.60 -10.90
C VAL A 1046 -2.27 -36.38 -9.98
N CYS A 1047 -1.54 -35.36 -10.43
CA CYS A 1047 -1.48 -34.07 -9.75
C CYS A 1047 -2.56 -33.15 -10.30
N ILE A 1048 -3.42 -32.64 -9.43
CA ILE A 1048 -4.52 -31.73 -9.80
C ILE A 1048 -4.28 -30.43 -9.05
N LEU A 1049 -3.97 -29.33 -9.76
CA LEU A 1049 -3.80 -28.03 -9.11
C LEU A 1049 -5.16 -27.57 -8.59
N GLN A 1050 -5.27 -27.23 -7.31
CA GLN A 1050 -6.56 -26.80 -6.79
C GLN A 1050 -6.41 -25.89 -5.57
N SER A 1051 -7.30 -24.92 -5.39
CA SER A 1051 -7.32 -24.04 -4.22
C SER A 1051 -7.99 -24.77 -3.05
N PRO A 1052 -7.42 -24.70 -1.83
CA PRO A 1052 -8.07 -25.26 -0.64
C PRO A 1052 -9.41 -24.57 -0.33
N VAL A 1053 -9.59 -23.31 -0.76
CA VAL A 1053 -10.80 -22.53 -0.49
C VAL A 1053 -11.79 -22.64 -1.64
N SER A 1054 -11.37 -22.43 -2.90
CA SER A 1054 -12.32 -22.40 -4.01
C SER A 1054 -12.95 -23.76 -4.33
N VAL A 1055 -12.32 -24.88 -3.95
CA VAL A 1055 -12.82 -26.22 -4.29
C VAL A 1055 -14.19 -26.53 -3.70
N GLN A 1056 -14.54 -25.91 -2.56
CA GLN A 1056 -15.86 -26.08 -1.94
C GLN A 1056 -17.03 -25.60 -2.83
N TYR A 1057 -16.74 -24.75 -3.83
CA TYR A 1057 -17.73 -24.22 -4.76
C TYR A 1057 -17.86 -25.08 -6.03
N SER A 1058 -17.03 -26.11 -6.19
CA SER A 1058 -17.11 -27.07 -7.29
C SER A 1058 -18.09 -28.17 -6.91
N THR A 1059 -19.39 -27.94 -7.12
CA THR A 1059 -20.46 -28.85 -6.65
C THR A 1059 -21.14 -29.66 -7.75
N ARG A 1060 -20.94 -29.32 -9.03
CA ARG A 1060 -21.52 -30.00 -10.20
C ARG A 1060 -20.55 -30.03 -11.38
N ASP A 1061 -20.66 -31.04 -12.24
CA ASP A 1061 -19.86 -31.26 -13.46
C ASP A 1061 -20.60 -30.93 -14.78
N ASP A 1062 -21.90 -30.58 -14.70
CA ASP A 1062 -22.79 -30.25 -15.83
C ASP A 1062 -22.97 -28.74 -16.07
N GLN A 1063 -22.04 -27.93 -15.57
CA GLN A 1063 -22.17 -26.48 -15.58
C GLN A 1063 -21.72 -25.85 -16.91
N ILE A 1064 -22.70 -25.63 -17.80
CA ILE A 1064 -22.57 -24.90 -19.08
C ILE A 1064 -22.30 -23.41 -18.81
N GLN A 1065 -21.40 -22.79 -19.59
CA GLN A 1065 -20.99 -21.39 -19.42
C GLN A 1065 -21.91 -20.35 -20.10
N GLY A 1066 -22.87 -20.76 -20.94
CA GLY A 1066 -23.67 -19.87 -21.78
C GLY A 1066 -25.13 -19.65 -21.35
N PRO A 1067 -25.77 -18.53 -21.76
CA PRO A 1067 -27.19 -18.31 -21.60
C PRO A 1067 -27.95 -19.02 -22.74
N SER A 1068 -28.50 -20.21 -22.50
CA SER A 1068 -29.47 -20.80 -23.42
C SER A 1068 -30.59 -21.53 -22.66
N GLN A 1069 -31.81 -21.00 -22.82
CA GLN A 1069 -33.12 -21.65 -22.65
C GLN A 1069 -33.42 -22.44 -21.36
N ALA A 1070 -32.94 -22.00 -20.19
CA ALA A 1070 -33.48 -22.45 -18.89
C ALA A 1070 -34.08 -21.27 -18.12
N ALA A 1071 -35.17 -20.71 -18.66
CA ALA A 1071 -36.04 -19.80 -17.93
C ALA A 1071 -36.92 -20.59 -16.94
N SER A 1072 -36.33 -21.35 -16.01
CA SER A 1072 -36.99 -21.89 -14.81
C SER A 1072 -36.04 -22.74 -13.95
N SER A 1073 -34.93 -22.20 -13.43
CA SER A 1073 -34.28 -22.63 -12.16
C SER A 1073 -32.87 -22.02 -12.01
N ASP A 1074 -32.76 -21.03 -11.12
CA ASP A 1074 -31.65 -20.57 -10.25
C ASP A 1074 -30.13 -20.70 -10.58
N ASP A 1075 -29.63 -21.37 -11.61
CA ASP A 1075 -28.18 -21.66 -11.71
C ASP A 1075 -27.55 -21.41 -13.10
N ALA A 1076 -27.46 -20.14 -13.53
CA ALA A 1076 -26.58 -19.73 -14.63
C ALA A 1076 -25.31 -19.07 -14.08
N LEU A 1077 -24.18 -19.77 -14.23
CA LEU A 1077 -22.90 -19.70 -13.48
C LEU A 1077 -22.29 -18.31 -13.21
N VAL A 1078 -22.62 -17.30 -14.00
CA VAL A 1078 -22.02 -15.96 -13.90
C VAL A 1078 -23.07 -14.83 -13.95
N ALA A 1079 -24.29 -15.13 -14.43
CA ALA A 1079 -25.43 -14.23 -14.32
C ALA A 1079 -26.11 -14.30 -12.93
N SER A 1080 -26.18 -15.48 -12.30
CA SER A 1080 -26.71 -15.62 -10.93
C SER A 1080 -25.70 -15.18 -9.85
N CYS A 1081 -24.44 -14.94 -10.22
CA CYS A 1081 -23.43 -14.39 -9.31
C CYS A 1081 -23.74 -12.95 -8.86
N CYS A 1082 -24.71 -12.25 -9.47
CA CYS A 1082 -25.09 -10.89 -9.08
C CYS A 1082 -26.49 -10.78 -8.45
N PHE A 1083 -27.33 -11.82 -8.46
CA PHE A 1083 -28.72 -11.70 -8.01
C PHE A 1083 -29.18 -12.93 -7.23
N ALA A 1084 -29.27 -12.76 -5.91
CA ALA A 1084 -30.22 -13.48 -5.06
C ALA A 1084 -31.12 -12.43 -4.40
N GLU A 1085 -32.42 -12.74 -4.38
CA GLU A 1085 -33.55 -12.01 -3.77
C GLU A 1085 -34.22 -10.90 -4.61
N HIS A 1086 -35.20 -11.32 -5.43
CA HIS A 1086 -36.44 -10.53 -5.56
C HIS A 1086 -37.40 -10.96 -4.44
N PRO A 1087 -37.85 -10.08 -3.54
CA PRO A 1087 -39.19 -10.20 -3.00
C PRO A 1087 -40.19 -9.79 -4.08
N ARG A 1088 -41.33 -10.47 -4.14
CA ARG A 1088 -42.48 -10.08 -4.98
C ARG A 1088 -42.92 -8.65 -4.72
#